data_AF-L7VTB0-F1
#
_entry.id   AF-L7VTB0-F1
#
_cell.length_a   1.000
_cell.length_b   1.000
_cell.length_c   1.000
_cell.angle_alpha   90.00
_cell.angle_beta   90.00
_cell.angle_gamma   90.00
#
_symmetry.space_group_name_H-M   'P 1'
#
loop_
_entity.id
_entity.type
_entity.pdbx_description
1 polymer ?
#
loop_
_entity_poly.entity_id
_entity_poly.type
_entity_poly.pdbx_seq_one_letter_code
_entity_poly.pdbx_strand_id
1 'polypeptide(L)'
;MLKTIFELCKPREETLKGGSIEDAQELNLFLDKKIDPNDFFSKTYVTKNMTLLFRKAFARFIGQSDGSGLIVLKQSMGGGKTHNMIALGLLAQYPSMRKQILGADFPYLYEGKIEIVGFTGRNTTELPWIEIARRLNRLNLLVPSVREGLEPPSDSDWRELLGGGPLLLLLDELPFYFETAETIPKGDSTKAVFVSSGLANLFNALNYPDLSRVVVVISDLEAKYERGSEYVINKTALSLKDEAERTAEILKPIDISSPEIYEILRKKLFEQYPAIPQADPNVNAIADAYFDFLSSLEKSGLIADAADKIKLRFKECYPFHPGIVELIANFRNNLKFQQTRGLLRLFRRYVRYLYLNRDKLPHKYFITVSDYDLSQENGNDMRDLLVSINPDLDNAINRDVHSLSGGSAAQQIDKKHNTSLASKFAKAILFASLPSTDTEAIGLTEEEIYAYTLEPNDDVNKAKSVFEEYWRRTSYSKENQRGKKYFGYNENVIAQMVRYRETITDSTAEDTLQRTLMTYFEPRDKDCYQAVYQNIVALPKDLSSLLPKREEITLVISKPVNAAGELNPLLVEWWTELEHNKNRLLFLTGSNRYYKELIESMKDYLAWDEVMNALNGIGVSSIDPEYKRAESELGNSALRVLERIKSTFQKLYYPNNDITKDYLHQIEIDYSTITKKSEAEPVKTRQSRNSVFSAKSVVDQLLGNNRDGEEVIKQSLKNEGKYIEIDINDPKEMAELDEDVQASLLDIATSQRTSITWDEIRQRAADRPKWVWHVPDLLDRYKDWKIRTGKWLEDGYEIILKPQHKAAVTVDSDVEYDFENDEIVLKLNVKNADTVYYNPGTTIDLVTAKNVDNWDEFRLKPGRNDKFTFVAMDSSGANIDGDPYVFTCPIKLRKAEEATDMQGLKHIKVKSLPEADIYYTTDGSSPVTSDTRVLLEGDEIIVDPAQVQLLLIVAQNDKGYSNVLEINTKMGLVINPAKPVKYQPRSNNFVRFSDKVAYYYEIQKLKSSNAKPVKIYLDIRGNQDSKREMTVILSEGEGIDIDLLQNLVENLSTEIIRDSQAQVSGRFETMRFETGKDFLEWLKLQNKKIEDCSGEVEQP
;
A
#
# COMPACT_ATOMS: atom_id res chain seq x y z
N MET A 1 -59.84 -0.74 -32.98
CA MET A 1 -59.50 -0.97 -31.56
C MET A 1 -58.74 -2.29 -31.48
N LEU A 2 -57.60 -2.31 -30.78
CA LEU A 2 -56.86 -3.54 -30.54
C LEU A 2 -57.65 -4.42 -29.56
N LYS A 3 -57.71 -5.73 -29.82
CA LYS A 3 -58.31 -6.67 -28.88
C LYS A 3 -57.36 -6.95 -27.72
N THR A 4 -57.90 -7.04 -26.52
CA THR A 4 -57.15 -7.34 -25.30
C THR A 4 -56.86 -8.85 -25.18
N ILE A 5 -55.92 -9.22 -24.29
CA ILE A 5 -55.68 -10.63 -23.97
C ILE A 5 -56.94 -11.31 -23.43
N PHE A 6 -57.79 -10.58 -22.70
CA PHE A 6 -59.02 -11.12 -22.11
C PHE A 6 -60.09 -11.46 -23.16
N GLU A 7 -60.06 -10.80 -24.31
CA GLU A 7 -60.97 -11.09 -25.44
C GLU A 7 -60.44 -12.19 -26.35
N LEU A 8 -59.11 -12.32 -26.48
CA LEU A 8 -58.47 -13.29 -27.36
C LEU A 8 -58.22 -14.64 -26.68
N CYS A 9 -58.02 -14.65 -25.36
CA CYS A 9 -57.66 -15.84 -24.60
C CYS A 9 -58.70 -16.07 -23.48
N LYS A 10 -59.25 -17.28 -23.41
CA LYS A 10 -60.13 -17.73 -22.32
C LYS A 10 -59.39 -18.82 -21.51
N PRO A 11 -59.02 -18.57 -20.24
CA PRO A 11 -58.38 -19.57 -19.40
C PRO A 11 -59.28 -20.76 -19.14
N ARG A 12 -58.69 -21.93 -18.93
CA ARG A 12 -59.42 -23.10 -18.42
C ARG A 12 -59.80 -22.89 -16.96
N GLU A 13 -60.89 -23.52 -16.50
CA GLU A 13 -61.29 -23.43 -15.09
C GLU A 13 -60.19 -23.88 -14.12
N GLU A 14 -59.43 -24.93 -14.49
CA GLU A 14 -58.31 -25.47 -13.72
C GLU A 14 -57.20 -24.42 -13.51
N THR A 15 -57.00 -23.53 -14.48
CA THR A 15 -56.02 -22.42 -14.39
C THR A 15 -56.45 -21.38 -13.36
N LEU A 16 -57.76 -21.19 -13.17
CA LEU A 16 -58.33 -20.16 -12.28
C LEU A 16 -58.58 -20.65 -10.85
N LYS A 17 -58.97 -21.92 -10.66
CA LYS A 17 -59.36 -22.47 -9.34
C LYS A 17 -58.22 -22.55 -8.32
N GLY A 18 -56.96 -22.37 -8.73
CA GLY A 18 -55.86 -22.11 -7.81
C GLY A 18 -55.68 -23.18 -6.73
N GLY A 19 -55.24 -24.37 -7.12
CA GLY A 19 -54.86 -25.44 -6.19
C GLY A 19 -53.65 -26.19 -6.69
N SER A 20 -52.93 -26.83 -5.77
CA SER A 20 -51.88 -27.82 -6.03
C SER A 20 -52.46 -29.12 -6.59
N ILE A 21 -53.35 -29.03 -7.59
CA ILE A 21 -53.67 -30.18 -8.43
C ILE A 21 -52.41 -30.43 -9.22
N GLU A 22 -51.59 -31.25 -8.59
CA GLU A 22 -50.56 -32.02 -9.20
C GLU A 22 -51.13 -32.66 -10.47
N ASP A 23 -50.80 -32.11 -11.64
CA ASP A 23 -51.06 -32.76 -12.95
C ASP A 23 -50.21 -34.07 -13.09
N ALA A 24 -49.91 -34.76 -11.99
CA ALA A 24 -49.18 -36.02 -11.97
C ALA A 24 -50.16 -37.06 -12.48
N GLN A 25 -50.13 -37.25 -13.79
CA GLN A 25 -50.77 -38.39 -14.40
C GLN A 25 -49.92 -39.61 -14.07
N GLU A 26 -50.40 -40.45 -13.16
CA GLU A 26 -49.77 -41.72 -12.84
C GLU A 26 -50.14 -42.76 -13.90
N LEU A 27 -49.17 -43.59 -14.29
CA LEU A 27 -49.41 -44.68 -15.23
C LEU A 27 -50.53 -45.64 -14.75
N ASN A 28 -50.66 -45.83 -13.44
CA ASN A 28 -51.71 -46.67 -12.85
C ASN A 28 -53.12 -46.16 -13.19
N LEU A 29 -53.34 -44.84 -13.21
CA LEU A 29 -54.65 -44.27 -13.56
C LEU A 29 -55.03 -44.61 -15.01
N PHE A 30 -54.04 -44.65 -15.92
CA PHE A 30 -54.24 -45.10 -17.29
C PHE A 30 -54.56 -46.60 -17.34
N LEU A 31 -53.75 -47.43 -16.68
CA LEU A 31 -53.93 -48.90 -16.68
C LEU A 31 -55.28 -49.32 -16.08
N ASP A 32 -55.77 -48.58 -15.07
CA ASP A 32 -57.10 -48.74 -14.45
C ASP A 32 -58.25 -48.15 -15.28
N LYS A 33 -57.97 -47.57 -16.45
CA LYS A 33 -58.95 -46.90 -17.34
C LYS A 33 -59.69 -45.72 -16.70
N LYS A 34 -59.02 -44.98 -15.82
CA LYS A 34 -59.56 -43.78 -15.14
C LYS A 34 -59.29 -42.47 -15.90
N ILE A 35 -58.55 -42.52 -17.01
CA ILE A 35 -58.23 -41.35 -17.83
C ILE A 35 -59.19 -41.28 -19.03
N ASP A 36 -59.94 -40.18 -19.14
CA ASP A 36 -60.74 -39.90 -20.35
C ASP A 36 -59.82 -39.47 -21.51
N PRO A 37 -59.83 -40.20 -22.64
CA PRO A 37 -58.96 -39.88 -23.76
C PRO A 37 -59.24 -38.51 -24.40
N ASN A 38 -60.52 -38.09 -24.47
CA ASN A 38 -60.88 -36.82 -25.10
C ASN A 38 -60.39 -35.63 -24.28
N ASP A 39 -60.65 -35.65 -22.96
CA ASP A 39 -60.13 -34.64 -22.04
C ASP A 39 -58.59 -34.59 -22.09
N PHE A 40 -57.93 -35.75 -22.06
CA PHE A 40 -56.48 -35.85 -22.14
C PHE A 40 -55.92 -35.16 -23.39
N PHE A 41 -56.39 -35.52 -24.59
CA PHE A 41 -55.87 -34.95 -25.83
C PHE A 41 -56.31 -33.50 -26.04
N SER A 42 -57.45 -33.06 -25.47
CA SER A 42 -57.85 -31.65 -25.50
C SER A 42 -56.87 -30.73 -24.76
N LYS A 43 -56.13 -31.28 -23.78
CA LYS A 43 -55.12 -30.59 -22.95
C LYS A 43 -53.69 -30.94 -23.35
N THR A 44 -53.49 -31.71 -24.41
CA THR A 44 -52.19 -32.22 -24.85
C THR A 44 -51.83 -31.65 -26.21
N TYR A 45 -50.67 -31.01 -26.30
CA TYR A 45 -50.08 -30.63 -27.58
C TYR A 45 -49.21 -31.80 -28.07
N VAL A 46 -49.47 -32.27 -29.29
CA VAL A 46 -48.70 -33.36 -29.90
C VAL A 46 -47.39 -32.80 -30.43
N THR A 47 -46.31 -33.10 -29.72
CA THR A 47 -44.98 -32.55 -30.00
C THR A 47 -44.27 -33.38 -31.08
N LYS A 48 -43.18 -32.87 -31.63
CA LYS A 48 -42.33 -33.58 -32.61
C LYS A 48 -41.82 -34.90 -32.05
N ASN A 49 -41.39 -34.91 -30.78
CA ASN A 49 -40.90 -36.12 -30.11
C ASN A 49 -42.03 -37.14 -29.86
N MET A 50 -43.23 -36.68 -29.49
CA MET A 50 -44.41 -37.57 -29.38
C MET A 50 -44.78 -38.15 -30.75
N THR A 51 -44.74 -37.34 -31.80
CA THR A 51 -45.00 -37.79 -33.17
C THR A 51 -44.01 -38.87 -33.61
N LEU A 52 -42.72 -38.70 -33.26
CA LEU A 52 -41.68 -39.69 -33.54
C LEU A 52 -41.90 -40.99 -32.75
N LEU A 53 -42.24 -40.90 -31.46
CA LEU A 53 -42.64 -42.04 -30.62
C LEU A 53 -43.80 -42.81 -31.26
N PHE A 54 -44.86 -42.10 -31.66
CA PHE A 54 -46.04 -42.70 -32.29
C PHE A 54 -45.67 -43.37 -33.61
N ARG A 55 -44.88 -42.71 -34.48
CA ARG A 55 -44.43 -43.31 -35.75
C ARG A 55 -43.67 -44.62 -35.53
N LYS A 56 -42.70 -44.64 -34.62
CA LYS A 56 -41.87 -45.82 -34.34
C LYS A 56 -42.70 -46.97 -33.75
N ALA A 57 -43.52 -46.69 -32.74
CA ALA A 57 -44.35 -47.70 -32.12
C ALA A 57 -45.36 -48.31 -33.11
N PHE A 58 -46.06 -47.47 -33.88
CA PHE A 58 -47.05 -47.95 -34.84
C PHE A 58 -46.44 -48.67 -36.05
N ALA A 59 -45.28 -48.22 -36.55
CA ALA A 59 -44.54 -48.97 -37.58
C ALA A 59 -44.20 -50.40 -37.12
N ARG A 60 -43.84 -50.55 -35.84
CA ARG A 60 -43.54 -51.86 -35.26
C ARG A 60 -44.79 -52.70 -35.01
N PHE A 61 -45.89 -52.13 -34.53
CA PHE A 61 -47.15 -52.87 -34.34
C PHE A 61 -47.68 -53.53 -35.62
N ILE A 62 -47.43 -52.90 -36.78
CA ILE A 62 -47.80 -53.46 -38.09
C ILE A 62 -46.72 -54.33 -38.73
N GLY A 63 -45.56 -54.51 -38.08
CA GLY A 63 -44.45 -55.33 -38.57
C GLY A 63 -43.64 -54.71 -39.71
N GLN A 64 -43.67 -53.37 -39.87
CA GLN A 64 -42.95 -52.63 -40.91
C GLN A 64 -41.73 -51.86 -40.37
N SER A 65 -41.15 -52.29 -39.24
CA SER A 65 -40.02 -51.63 -38.62
C SER A 65 -38.77 -52.51 -38.64
N ASP A 66 -37.66 -51.95 -39.13
CA ASP A 66 -36.31 -52.54 -39.04
C ASP A 66 -35.58 -52.13 -37.75
N GLY A 67 -36.22 -51.30 -36.90
CA GLY A 67 -35.65 -50.76 -35.67
C GLY A 67 -35.95 -51.63 -34.44
N SER A 68 -35.23 -51.38 -33.35
CA SER A 68 -35.39 -52.08 -32.06
C SER A 68 -36.81 -51.97 -31.49
N GLY A 69 -37.26 -53.01 -30.78
CA GLY A 69 -38.53 -52.99 -30.05
C GLY A 69 -38.49 -52.23 -28.74
N LEU A 70 -37.31 -51.78 -28.34
CA LEU A 70 -37.08 -51.07 -27.10
C LEU A 70 -36.98 -49.56 -27.36
N ILE A 71 -37.82 -48.78 -26.69
CA ILE A 71 -37.81 -47.32 -26.74
C ILE A 71 -37.52 -46.81 -25.32
N VAL A 72 -36.46 -46.02 -25.18
CA VAL A 72 -36.08 -45.42 -23.90
C VAL A 72 -36.42 -43.92 -23.93
N LEU A 73 -37.28 -43.51 -23.00
CA LEU A 73 -37.63 -42.11 -22.78
C LEU A 73 -36.65 -41.48 -21.78
N LYS A 74 -35.58 -40.87 -22.29
CA LYS A 74 -34.59 -40.16 -21.46
C LYS A 74 -35.21 -38.95 -20.76
N GLN A 75 -34.72 -38.65 -19.56
CA GLN A 75 -35.13 -37.49 -18.78
C GLN A 75 -34.41 -36.23 -19.26
N SER A 76 -35.14 -35.13 -19.43
CA SER A 76 -34.59 -33.77 -19.47
C SER A 76 -34.83 -33.01 -18.17
N MET A 77 -35.25 -33.72 -17.12
CA MET A 77 -35.63 -33.22 -15.80
C MET A 77 -37.00 -32.52 -15.77
N GLY A 78 -38.07 -33.26 -16.06
CA GLY A 78 -39.45 -32.86 -15.71
C GLY A 78 -40.57 -33.51 -16.53
N GLY A 79 -41.49 -34.23 -15.85
CA GLY A 79 -42.91 -34.42 -16.17
C GLY A 79 -43.40 -35.04 -17.49
N GLY A 80 -42.57 -35.25 -18.51
CA GLY A 80 -43.04 -35.62 -19.86
C GLY A 80 -43.09 -37.11 -20.20
N LYS A 81 -42.38 -37.97 -19.46
CA LYS A 81 -42.23 -39.40 -19.83
C LYS A 81 -43.52 -40.18 -19.65
N THR A 82 -44.06 -40.17 -18.44
CA THR A 82 -45.33 -40.83 -18.13
C THR A 82 -46.46 -40.25 -18.98
N HIS A 83 -46.44 -38.95 -19.26
CA HIS A 83 -47.38 -38.31 -20.18
C HIS A 83 -47.27 -38.88 -21.61
N ASN A 84 -46.05 -39.04 -22.16
CA ASN A 84 -45.83 -39.66 -23.46
C ASN A 84 -46.25 -41.15 -23.49
N MET A 85 -45.97 -41.89 -22.42
CA MET A 85 -46.38 -43.29 -22.26
C MET A 85 -47.90 -43.42 -22.23
N ILE A 86 -48.58 -42.57 -21.46
CA ILE A 86 -50.05 -42.53 -21.41
C ILE A 86 -50.62 -42.14 -22.77
N ALA A 87 -50.06 -41.13 -23.46
CA ALA A 87 -50.53 -40.73 -24.77
C ALA A 87 -50.42 -41.87 -25.80
N LEU A 88 -49.29 -42.58 -25.83
CA LEU A 88 -49.13 -43.76 -26.69
C LEU A 88 -50.08 -44.90 -26.27
N GLY A 89 -50.22 -45.13 -24.97
CA GLY A 89 -51.13 -46.13 -24.41
C GLY A 89 -52.59 -45.88 -24.78
N LEU A 90 -53.06 -44.63 -24.69
CA LEU A 90 -54.40 -44.24 -25.10
C LEU A 90 -54.61 -44.47 -26.61
N LEU A 91 -53.64 -44.11 -27.45
CA LEU A 91 -53.72 -44.39 -28.90
C LEU A 91 -53.68 -45.88 -29.21
N ALA A 92 -52.92 -46.67 -28.45
CA ALA A 92 -52.90 -48.12 -28.56
C ALA A 92 -54.27 -48.73 -28.16
N GLN A 93 -54.89 -48.20 -27.11
CA GLN A 93 -56.13 -48.71 -26.53
C GLN A 93 -57.38 -48.33 -27.34
N TYR A 94 -57.40 -47.12 -27.93
CA TYR A 94 -58.58 -46.54 -28.58
C TYR A 94 -58.34 -46.29 -30.09
N PRO A 95 -58.60 -47.28 -30.96
CA PRO A 95 -58.43 -47.14 -32.41
C PRO A 95 -59.16 -45.95 -33.04
N SER A 96 -60.35 -45.61 -32.53
CA SER A 96 -61.18 -44.51 -33.02
C SER A 96 -60.49 -43.15 -32.95
N MET A 97 -59.55 -42.97 -32.04
CA MET A 97 -58.85 -41.69 -31.84
C MET A 97 -57.62 -41.52 -32.72
N ARG A 98 -57.09 -42.61 -33.30
CA ARG A 98 -55.84 -42.59 -34.07
C ARG A 98 -55.92 -41.61 -35.24
N LYS A 99 -57.01 -41.68 -36.03
CA LYS A 99 -57.23 -40.77 -37.18
C LYS A 99 -57.40 -39.31 -36.73
N GLN A 100 -58.07 -39.08 -35.59
CA GLN A 100 -58.31 -37.73 -35.06
C GLN A 100 -57.03 -37.06 -34.54
N ILE A 101 -56.16 -37.81 -33.86
CA ILE A 101 -54.97 -37.27 -33.19
C ILE A 101 -53.73 -37.30 -34.10
N LEU A 102 -53.54 -38.38 -34.87
CA LEU A 102 -52.37 -38.56 -35.73
C LEU A 102 -52.55 -37.96 -37.14
N GLY A 103 -53.80 -37.65 -37.52
CA GLY A 103 -54.16 -37.22 -38.86
C GLY A 103 -54.46 -38.40 -39.80
N ALA A 104 -55.22 -38.12 -40.86
CA ALA A 104 -55.60 -39.11 -41.86
C ALA A 104 -54.39 -39.65 -42.66
N ASP A 105 -53.37 -38.81 -42.85
CA ASP A 105 -52.17 -39.12 -43.65
C ASP A 105 -51.05 -39.81 -42.84
N PHE A 106 -51.36 -40.32 -41.64
CA PHE A 106 -50.36 -41.01 -40.81
C PHE A 106 -49.96 -42.36 -41.44
N PRO A 107 -48.66 -42.60 -41.73
CA PRO A 107 -48.22 -43.69 -42.62
C PRO A 107 -48.42 -45.10 -42.06
N TYR A 108 -48.50 -45.25 -40.73
CA TYR A 108 -48.54 -46.55 -40.06
C TYR A 108 -49.84 -46.77 -39.29
N LEU A 109 -50.95 -46.25 -39.81
CA LEU A 109 -52.23 -46.30 -39.12
C LEU A 109 -52.72 -47.76 -39.03
N TYR A 110 -52.70 -48.32 -37.82
CA TYR A 110 -53.24 -49.64 -37.54
C TYR A 110 -54.71 -49.54 -37.15
N GLU A 111 -55.59 -50.41 -37.66
CA GLU A 111 -57.02 -50.43 -37.29
C GLU A 111 -57.35 -51.47 -36.21
N GLY A 112 -56.46 -52.45 -35.99
CA GLY A 112 -56.65 -53.51 -35.00
C GLY A 112 -56.43 -53.07 -33.55
N LYS A 113 -56.79 -53.95 -32.61
CA LYS A 113 -56.50 -53.77 -31.18
C LYS A 113 -55.02 -54.06 -30.90
N ILE A 114 -54.42 -53.26 -30.03
CA ILE A 114 -53.07 -53.48 -29.50
C ILE A 114 -53.24 -53.89 -28.04
N GLU A 115 -52.62 -55.00 -27.64
CA GLU A 115 -52.62 -55.45 -26.25
C GLU A 115 -51.68 -54.56 -25.43
N ILE A 116 -52.07 -54.20 -24.20
CA ILE A 116 -51.31 -53.24 -23.40
C ILE A 116 -51.10 -53.82 -22.01
N VAL A 117 -49.86 -53.78 -21.55
CA VAL A 117 -49.47 -54.14 -20.20
C VAL A 117 -48.51 -53.09 -19.66
N GLY A 118 -48.58 -52.81 -18.37
CA GLY A 118 -47.69 -51.85 -17.73
C GLY A 118 -47.24 -52.33 -16.37
N PHE A 119 -46.01 -51.93 -16.00
CA PHE A 119 -45.40 -52.14 -14.71
C PHE A 119 -44.85 -50.81 -14.21
N THR A 120 -45.18 -50.44 -12.98
CA THR A 120 -44.60 -49.28 -12.29
C THR A 120 -43.75 -49.77 -11.12
N GLY A 121 -42.57 -49.18 -10.94
CA GLY A 121 -41.72 -49.49 -9.81
C GLY A 121 -42.18 -48.89 -8.47
N ARG A 122 -43.20 -48.02 -8.45
CA ARG A 122 -43.73 -47.45 -7.21
C ARG A 122 -44.65 -48.42 -6.48
N ASN A 123 -44.46 -48.51 -5.16
CA ASN A 123 -45.35 -49.24 -4.24
C ASN A 123 -45.58 -50.73 -4.61
N THR A 124 -44.61 -51.37 -5.27
CA THR A 124 -44.67 -52.81 -5.57
C THR A 124 -43.41 -53.53 -5.11
N THR A 125 -43.59 -54.73 -4.59
CA THR A 125 -42.50 -55.66 -4.25
C THR A 125 -42.51 -56.90 -5.13
N GLU A 126 -43.42 -56.98 -6.10
CA GLU A 126 -43.55 -58.14 -6.97
C GLU A 126 -42.45 -58.19 -8.05
N LEU A 127 -42.16 -59.37 -8.61
CA LEU A 127 -41.23 -59.51 -9.72
C LEU A 127 -41.89 -59.00 -11.02
N PRO A 128 -41.21 -58.17 -11.85
CA PRO A 128 -41.83 -57.54 -13.01
C PRO A 128 -42.49 -58.53 -13.98
N TRP A 129 -41.84 -59.66 -14.28
CA TRP A 129 -42.38 -60.67 -15.19
C TRP A 129 -43.60 -61.41 -14.65
N ILE A 130 -43.72 -61.58 -13.33
CA ILE A 130 -44.91 -62.21 -12.72
C ILE A 130 -46.12 -61.29 -12.89
N GLU A 131 -45.95 -60.00 -12.60
CA GLU A 131 -47.03 -59.01 -12.74
C GLU A 131 -47.41 -58.81 -14.21
N ILE A 132 -46.42 -58.75 -15.12
CA ILE A 132 -46.66 -58.69 -16.57
C ILE A 132 -47.44 -59.92 -17.04
N ALA A 133 -47.01 -61.13 -16.66
CA ALA A 133 -47.68 -62.36 -17.05
C ALA A 133 -49.10 -62.47 -16.50
N ARG A 134 -49.33 -62.00 -15.27
CA ARG A 134 -50.68 -61.94 -14.68
C ARG A 134 -51.58 -60.98 -15.46
N ARG A 135 -51.10 -59.79 -15.80
CA ARG A 135 -51.88 -58.79 -16.56
C ARG A 135 -52.21 -59.24 -17.98
N LEU A 136 -51.34 -60.04 -18.59
CA LEU A 136 -51.59 -60.68 -19.88
C LEU A 136 -52.46 -61.94 -19.78
N ASN A 137 -52.79 -62.39 -18.56
CA ASN A 137 -53.46 -63.66 -18.29
C ASN A 137 -52.70 -64.88 -18.88
N ARG A 138 -51.36 -64.84 -18.80
CA ARG A 138 -50.41 -65.82 -19.36
C ARG A 138 -49.44 -66.38 -18.32
N LEU A 139 -49.81 -66.34 -17.04
CA LEU A 139 -48.95 -66.80 -15.94
C LEU A 139 -48.56 -68.29 -16.06
N ASN A 140 -49.40 -69.10 -16.71
CA ASN A 140 -49.17 -70.50 -17.00
C ASN A 140 -48.08 -70.77 -18.06
N LEU A 141 -47.69 -69.76 -18.85
CA LEU A 141 -46.60 -69.88 -19.84
C LEU A 141 -45.21 -69.77 -19.20
N LEU A 142 -45.11 -69.27 -17.97
CA LEU A 142 -43.84 -69.21 -17.26
C LEU A 142 -43.46 -70.59 -16.72
N VAL A 143 -42.21 -71.01 -16.98
CA VAL A 143 -41.64 -72.23 -16.38
C VAL A 143 -41.71 -72.17 -14.85
N PRO A 144 -41.89 -73.30 -14.15
CA PRO A 144 -42.07 -73.32 -12.69
C PRO A 144 -41.01 -72.55 -11.90
N SER A 145 -39.73 -72.67 -12.27
CA SER A 145 -38.63 -71.98 -11.59
C SER A 145 -38.73 -70.45 -11.70
N VAL A 146 -39.15 -69.92 -12.85
CA VAL A 146 -39.34 -68.48 -13.08
C VAL A 146 -40.61 -67.97 -12.38
N ARG A 147 -41.68 -68.77 -12.38
CA ARG A 147 -42.96 -68.45 -11.73
C ARG A 147 -42.87 -68.44 -10.19
N GLU A 148 -42.08 -69.33 -9.62
CA GLU A 148 -41.76 -69.35 -8.18
C GLU A 148 -40.71 -68.30 -7.80
N GLY A 149 -40.12 -67.61 -8.78
CA GLY A 149 -39.12 -66.57 -8.58
C GLY A 149 -37.76 -67.12 -8.15
N LEU A 150 -37.44 -68.37 -8.45
CA LEU A 150 -36.14 -68.99 -8.21
C LEU A 150 -35.10 -68.53 -9.25
N GLU A 151 -35.50 -68.43 -10.51
CA GLU A 151 -34.66 -68.03 -11.64
C GLU A 151 -35.23 -66.81 -12.37
N PRO A 152 -34.39 -65.95 -12.99
CA PRO A 152 -34.88 -64.89 -13.86
C PRO A 152 -35.32 -65.48 -15.22
N PRO A 153 -36.30 -64.88 -15.91
CA PRO A 153 -36.72 -65.32 -17.24
C PRO A 153 -35.57 -65.24 -18.25
N SER A 154 -35.43 -66.27 -19.08
CA SER A 154 -34.55 -66.30 -20.25
C SER A 154 -35.17 -65.58 -21.47
N ASP A 155 -34.38 -65.36 -22.51
CA ASP A 155 -34.87 -64.78 -23.77
C ASP A 155 -35.99 -65.64 -24.39
N SER A 156 -35.94 -66.97 -24.26
CA SER A 156 -37.04 -67.85 -24.70
C SER A 156 -38.30 -67.67 -23.88
N ASP A 157 -38.20 -67.54 -22.56
CA ASP A 157 -39.37 -67.33 -21.69
C ASP A 157 -40.08 -66.02 -22.05
N TRP A 158 -39.32 -64.96 -22.34
CA TRP A 158 -39.87 -63.68 -22.79
C TRP A 158 -40.54 -63.76 -24.16
N ARG A 159 -39.96 -64.49 -25.12
CA ARG A 159 -40.54 -64.69 -26.45
C ARG A 159 -41.87 -65.41 -26.38
N GLU A 160 -41.96 -66.47 -25.57
CA GLU A 160 -43.20 -67.21 -25.37
C GLU A 160 -44.26 -66.36 -24.64
N LEU A 161 -43.86 -65.60 -23.61
CA LEU A 161 -44.78 -64.77 -22.84
C LEU A 161 -45.38 -63.61 -23.66
N LEU A 162 -44.54 -62.88 -24.42
CA LEU A 162 -44.93 -61.63 -25.10
C LEU A 162 -45.37 -61.82 -26.55
N GLY A 163 -45.15 -63.01 -27.14
CA GLY A 163 -45.54 -63.31 -28.51
C GLY A 163 -47.06 -63.31 -28.75
N GLY A 164 -47.47 -63.43 -30.02
CA GLY A 164 -48.87 -63.66 -30.40
C GLY A 164 -49.64 -62.46 -31.01
N GLY A 165 -49.05 -61.26 -31.07
CA GLY A 165 -49.68 -60.11 -31.73
C GLY A 165 -49.04 -58.76 -31.36
N PRO A 166 -49.64 -57.63 -31.79
CA PRO A 166 -49.21 -56.30 -31.38
C PRO A 166 -49.37 -56.09 -29.88
N LEU A 167 -48.26 -55.82 -29.19
CA LEU A 167 -48.24 -55.63 -27.74
C LEU A 167 -47.40 -54.40 -27.37
N LEU A 168 -47.95 -53.57 -26.49
CA LEU A 168 -47.27 -52.44 -25.87
C LEU A 168 -47.01 -52.75 -24.40
N LEU A 169 -45.74 -52.84 -24.01
CA LEU A 169 -45.30 -52.96 -22.62
C LEU A 169 -44.74 -51.63 -22.13
N LEU A 170 -45.31 -51.10 -21.05
CA LEU A 170 -44.92 -49.83 -20.44
C LEU A 170 -44.20 -50.09 -19.11
N LEU A 171 -42.91 -49.76 -19.02
CA LEU A 171 -42.12 -49.89 -17.78
C LEU A 171 -41.81 -48.49 -17.25
N ASP A 172 -42.43 -48.10 -16.15
CA ASP A 172 -42.25 -46.79 -15.52
C ASP A 172 -41.55 -46.94 -14.15
N GLU A 173 -40.71 -45.97 -13.80
CA GLU A 173 -40.20 -45.80 -12.43
C GLU A 173 -39.41 -46.97 -11.84
N LEU A 174 -38.73 -47.74 -12.70
CA LEU A 174 -37.84 -48.84 -12.31
C LEU A 174 -36.75 -48.46 -11.28
N PRO A 175 -36.17 -47.24 -11.25
CA PRO A 175 -35.21 -46.87 -10.20
C PRO A 175 -35.78 -46.97 -8.77
N PHE A 176 -37.06 -46.62 -8.56
CA PHE A 176 -37.72 -46.75 -7.25
C PHE A 176 -37.88 -48.22 -6.85
N TYR A 177 -38.15 -49.09 -7.84
CA TYR A 177 -38.17 -50.52 -7.61
C TYR A 177 -36.81 -51.05 -7.15
N PHE A 178 -35.74 -50.64 -7.85
CA PHE A 178 -34.38 -51.06 -7.52
C PHE A 178 -33.92 -50.56 -6.15
N GLU A 179 -34.34 -49.38 -5.70
CA GLU A 179 -34.06 -48.90 -4.34
C GLU A 179 -34.59 -49.88 -3.29
N THR A 180 -35.85 -50.31 -3.42
CA THR A 180 -36.44 -51.28 -2.49
C THR A 180 -35.79 -52.65 -2.66
N ALA A 181 -35.54 -53.08 -3.90
CA ALA A 181 -34.98 -54.39 -4.21
C ALA A 181 -33.50 -54.56 -3.80
N GLU A 182 -32.72 -53.47 -3.73
CA GLU A 182 -31.34 -53.51 -3.24
C GLU A 182 -31.25 -53.86 -1.75
N THR A 183 -32.28 -53.52 -0.97
CA THR A 183 -32.34 -53.86 0.46
C THR A 183 -32.70 -55.33 0.74
N ILE A 184 -33.13 -56.07 -0.29
CA ILE A 184 -33.61 -57.45 -0.13
C ILE A 184 -32.51 -58.42 -0.61
N PRO A 185 -31.88 -59.21 0.28
CA PRO A 185 -30.84 -60.16 -0.09
C PRO A 185 -31.44 -61.33 -0.90
N LYS A 186 -30.69 -61.84 -1.88
CA LYS A 186 -31.05 -63.00 -2.70
C LYS A 186 -29.80 -63.78 -3.10
N GLY A 187 -29.55 -64.89 -2.43
CA GLY A 187 -28.29 -65.64 -2.56
C GLY A 187 -27.10 -64.78 -2.13
N ASP A 188 -26.02 -64.81 -2.90
CA ASP A 188 -24.81 -63.98 -2.71
C ASP A 188 -24.97 -62.53 -3.23
N SER A 189 -26.17 -62.17 -3.69
CA SER A 189 -26.47 -60.86 -4.30
C SER A 189 -27.74 -60.23 -3.72
N THR A 190 -28.28 -59.22 -4.38
CA THR A 190 -29.55 -58.58 -4.03
C THR A 190 -30.63 -58.92 -5.04
N LYS A 191 -31.89 -58.77 -4.63
CA LYS A 191 -33.04 -58.89 -5.54
C LYS A 191 -32.94 -57.93 -6.73
N ALA A 192 -32.29 -56.77 -6.55
CA ALA A 192 -32.05 -55.80 -7.62
C ALA A 192 -31.21 -56.41 -8.76
N VAL A 193 -30.09 -57.05 -8.45
CA VAL A 193 -29.22 -57.70 -9.46
C VAL A 193 -30.00 -58.80 -10.20
N PHE A 194 -30.74 -59.62 -9.46
CA PHE A 194 -31.58 -60.67 -10.02
C PHE A 194 -32.63 -60.14 -11.01
N VAL A 195 -33.33 -59.06 -10.65
CA VAL A 195 -34.34 -58.44 -11.54
C VAL A 195 -33.69 -57.77 -12.74
N SER A 196 -32.53 -57.13 -12.55
CA SER A 196 -31.75 -56.53 -13.62
C SER A 196 -31.38 -57.54 -14.70
N SER A 197 -30.95 -58.75 -14.32
CA SER A 197 -30.66 -59.81 -15.29
C SER A 197 -31.89 -60.25 -16.08
N GLY A 198 -33.04 -60.42 -15.42
CA GLY A 198 -34.29 -60.78 -16.10
C GLY A 198 -34.79 -59.71 -17.09
N LEU A 199 -34.59 -58.43 -16.78
CA LEU A 199 -34.93 -57.32 -17.68
C LEU A 199 -33.91 -57.15 -18.82
N ALA A 200 -32.62 -57.43 -18.60
CA ALA A 200 -31.63 -57.44 -19.67
C ALA A 200 -31.96 -58.52 -20.72
N ASN A 201 -32.38 -59.71 -20.28
CA ASN A 201 -32.86 -60.78 -21.16
C ASN A 201 -34.10 -60.36 -21.97
N LEU A 202 -35.01 -59.56 -21.37
CA LEU A 202 -36.14 -58.98 -22.11
C LEU A 202 -35.65 -58.10 -23.25
N PHE A 203 -34.66 -57.24 -23.02
CA PHE A 203 -34.15 -56.31 -24.05
C PHE A 203 -33.53 -57.08 -25.23
N ASN A 204 -32.81 -58.16 -24.94
CA ASN A 204 -32.27 -59.05 -25.96
C ASN A 204 -33.36 -59.80 -26.73
N ALA A 205 -34.39 -60.28 -26.03
CA ALA A 205 -35.53 -60.98 -26.65
C ALA A 205 -36.26 -60.14 -27.72
N LEU A 206 -36.30 -58.81 -27.56
CA LEU A 206 -36.97 -57.90 -28.51
C LEU A 206 -36.31 -57.83 -29.90
N ASN A 207 -35.07 -58.29 -30.02
CA ASN A 207 -34.37 -58.34 -31.30
C ASN A 207 -34.73 -59.57 -32.15
N TYR A 208 -35.49 -60.52 -31.59
CA TYR A 208 -35.93 -61.71 -32.31
C TYR A 208 -37.19 -61.48 -33.16
N PRO A 209 -37.34 -62.16 -34.32
CA PRO A 209 -38.49 -62.00 -35.21
C PRO A 209 -39.85 -62.29 -34.54
N ASP A 210 -39.88 -63.19 -33.57
CA ASP A 210 -41.09 -63.56 -32.81
C ASP A 210 -41.73 -62.37 -32.09
N LEU A 211 -40.92 -61.36 -31.73
CA LEU A 211 -41.33 -60.13 -31.05
C LEU A 211 -41.29 -58.90 -31.97
N SER A 212 -41.31 -59.08 -33.29
CA SER A 212 -41.31 -58.01 -34.31
C SER A 212 -42.48 -57.03 -34.20
N ARG A 213 -43.55 -57.41 -33.47
CA ARG A 213 -44.75 -56.58 -33.23
C ARG A 213 -44.89 -56.12 -31.77
N VAL A 214 -43.88 -56.36 -30.95
CA VAL A 214 -43.85 -55.95 -29.53
C VAL A 214 -43.03 -54.68 -29.38
N VAL A 215 -43.60 -53.69 -28.68
CA VAL A 215 -42.94 -52.44 -28.32
C VAL A 215 -42.84 -52.36 -26.80
N VAL A 216 -41.65 -52.14 -26.28
CA VAL A 216 -41.38 -51.87 -24.87
C VAL A 216 -40.95 -50.42 -24.73
N VAL A 217 -41.67 -49.65 -23.92
CA VAL A 217 -41.33 -48.26 -23.60
C VAL A 217 -40.89 -48.19 -22.16
N ILE A 218 -39.68 -47.69 -21.93
CA ILE A 218 -39.08 -47.58 -20.60
C ILE A 218 -38.84 -46.12 -20.25
N SER A 219 -39.28 -45.69 -19.07
CA SER A 219 -38.91 -44.39 -18.50
C SER A 219 -37.44 -44.40 -18.05
N ASP A 220 -36.70 -43.28 -18.18
CA ASP A 220 -35.28 -43.20 -17.78
C ASP A 220 -34.95 -43.93 -16.46
N LEU A 221 -33.82 -44.62 -16.50
CA LEU A 221 -33.26 -45.42 -15.42
C LEU A 221 -32.29 -44.61 -14.54
N GLU A 222 -31.99 -43.37 -14.92
CA GLU A 222 -31.32 -42.40 -14.06
C GLU A 222 -32.31 -41.65 -13.17
N ALA A 223 -32.26 -41.93 -11.86
CA ALA A 223 -32.93 -41.11 -10.87
C ALA A 223 -31.89 -40.67 -9.81
N LYS A 224 -31.76 -39.34 -9.62
CA LYS A 224 -30.95 -38.74 -8.56
C LYS A 224 -31.89 -38.45 -7.38
N TYR A 225 -31.69 -39.12 -6.26
CA TYR A 225 -32.43 -38.87 -5.02
C TYR A 225 -31.52 -38.34 -3.92
N GLU A 226 -32.06 -37.45 -3.09
CA GLU A 226 -31.42 -37.00 -1.85
C GLU A 226 -31.76 -37.97 -0.72
N ARG A 227 -30.75 -38.63 -0.16
CA ARG A 227 -30.81 -39.23 1.18
C ARG A 227 -29.81 -38.51 2.04
N GLY A 228 -30.28 -37.68 2.98
CA GLY A 228 -29.43 -36.99 3.94
C GLY A 228 -28.23 -36.29 3.30
N SER A 229 -28.42 -35.13 2.67
CA SER A 229 -27.37 -34.32 2.01
C SER A 229 -26.51 -34.99 0.92
N GLU A 230 -26.56 -36.31 0.72
CA GLU A 230 -25.85 -37.03 -0.34
C GLU A 230 -26.80 -37.59 -1.41
N TYR A 231 -26.37 -37.48 -2.66
CA TYR A 231 -27.05 -38.07 -3.81
C TYR A 231 -26.61 -39.52 -3.99
N VAL A 232 -27.53 -40.47 -3.80
CA VAL A 232 -27.23 -41.90 -4.01
C VAL A 232 -27.64 -42.30 -5.42
N ILE A 233 -26.68 -42.79 -6.19
CA ILE A 233 -26.88 -43.35 -7.52
C ILE A 233 -27.04 -44.87 -7.38
N ASN A 234 -28.15 -45.43 -7.88
CA ASN A 234 -28.37 -46.86 -7.92
C ASN A 234 -27.50 -47.50 -9.03
N LYS A 235 -26.42 -48.18 -8.65
CA LYS A 235 -25.46 -48.79 -9.60
C LYS A 235 -26.12 -49.85 -10.48
N THR A 236 -27.09 -50.60 -9.94
CA THR A 236 -27.80 -51.66 -10.67
C THR A 236 -28.67 -51.07 -11.79
N ALA A 237 -29.39 -49.98 -11.49
CA ALA A 237 -30.19 -49.26 -12.48
C ALA A 237 -29.33 -48.64 -13.59
N LEU A 238 -28.13 -48.15 -13.27
CA LEU A 238 -27.17 -47.68 -14.27
C LEU A 238 -26.66 -48.80 -15.17
N SER A 239 -26.31 -49.97 -14.62
CA SER A 239 -25.88 -51.09 -15.46
C SER A 239 -26.98 -51.56 -16.40
N LEU A 240 -28.24 -51.58 -15.94
CA LEU A 240 -29.39 -51.88 -16.80
C LEU A 240 -29.61 -50.79 -17.86
N LYS A 241 -29.35 -49.52 -17.52
CA LYS A 241 -29.42 -48.39 -18.44
C LYS A 241 -28.43 -48.54 -19.59
N ASP A 242 -27.17 -48.85 -19.28
CA ASP A 242 -26.13 -49.03 -20.29
C ASP A 242 -26.50 -50.16 -21.26
N GLU A 243 -27.10 -51.24 -20.75
CA GLU A 243 -27.57 -52.36 -21.57
C GLU A 243 -28.80 -51.99 -22.42
N ALA A 244 -29.76 -51.25 -21.86
CA ALA A 244 -30.90 -50.74 -22.60
C ALA A 244 -30.45 -49.80 -23.74
N GLU A 245 -29.52 -48.88 -23.49
CA GLU A 245 -29.08 -47.89 -24.48
C GLU A 245 -28.32 -48.47 -25.66
N ARG A 246 -27.70 -49.66 -25.51
CA ARG A 246 -27.04 -50.36 -26.62
C ARG A 246 -28.03 -50.84 -27.68
N THR A 247 -29.23 -51.21 -27.25
CA THR A 247 -30.23 -51.86 -28.11
C THR A 247 -31.41 -50.94 -28.39
N ALA A 248 -31.70 -49.96 -27.55
CA ALA A 248 -32.89 -49.12 -27.63
C ALA A 248 -32.78 -47.95 -28.62
N GLU A 249 -33.95 -47.52 -29.09
CA GLU A 249 -34.09 -46.19 -29.67
C GLU A 249 -34.29 -45.16 -28.56
N ILE A 250 -33.34 -44.24 -28.44
CA ILE A 250 -33.37 -43.19 -27.41
C ILE A 250 -34.16 -41.98 -27.91
N LEU A 251 -35.25 -41.63 -27.23
CA LEU A 251 -35.99 -40.40 -27.47
C LEU A 251 -35.66 -39.38 -26.38
N LYS A 252 -35.03 -38.26 -26.79
CA LYS A 252 -34.75 -37.13 -25.92
C LYS A 252 -35.98 -36.21 -25.83
N PRO A 253 -36.27 -35.58 -24.68
CA PRO A 253 -37.43 -34.70 -24.56
C PRO A 253 -37.26 -33.37 -25.29
N ILE A 254 -38.34 -32.58 -25.23
CA ILE A 254 -38.42 -31.22 -25.79
C ILE A 254 -37.55 -30.29 -24.95
N ASP A 255 -36.70 -29.52 -25.61
CA ASP A 255 -35.95 -28.44 -24.99
C ASP A 255 -36.91 -27.31 -24.58
N ILE A 256 -36.79 -26.75 -23.37
CA ILE A 256 -37.56 -25.56 -22.93
C ILE A 256 -37.29 -24.36 -23.85
N SER A 257 -36.13 -24.32 -24.51
CA SER A 257 -35.81 -23.32 -25.53
C SER A 257 -36.58 -23.52 -26.84
N SER A 258 -37.17 -24.72 -27.04
CA SER A 258 -37.94 -25.06 -28.24
C SER A 258 -39.19 -24.21 -28.32
N PRO A 259 -39.56 -23.70 -29.51
CA PRO A 259 -40.84 -23.04 -29.75
C PRO A 259 -42.07 -23.89 -29.33
N GLU A 260 -41.93 -25.21 -29.19
CA GLU A 260 -43.02 -26.09 -28.75
C GLU A 260 -43.49 -25.82 -27.31
N ILE A 261 -42.65 -25.20 -26.46
CA ILE A 261 -43.05 -24.88 -25.09
C ILE A 261 -44.23 -23.91 -25.05
N TYR A 262 -44.25 -22.94 -25.97
CA TYR A 262 -45.32 -21.94 -26.03
C TYR A 262 -46.65 -22.60 -26.41
N GLU A 263 -46.63 -23.59 -27.30
CA GLU A 263 -47.82 -24.35 -27.68
C GLU A 263 -48.34 -25.21 -26.52
N ILE A 264 -47.43 -25.86 -25.79
CA ILE A 264 -47.79 -26.65 -24.60
C ILE A 264 -48.46 -25.74 -23.57
N LEU A 265 -47.86 -24.59 -23.26
CA LEU A 265 -48.39 -23.62 -22.31
C LEU A 265 -49.76 -23.09 -22.76
N ARG A 266 -49.90 -22.67 -24.02
CA ARG A 266 -51.19 -22.24 -24.59
C ARG A 266 -52.27 -23.29 -24.41
N LYS A 267 -52.00 -24.53 -24.84
CA LYS A 267 -52.96 -25.64 -24.80
C LYS A 267 -53.38 -26.00 -23.37
N LYS A 268 -52.44 -25.96 -22.42
CA LYS A 268 -52.66 -26.29 -21.00
C LYS A 268 -53.35 -25.17 -20.23
N LEU A 269 -53.06 -23.90 -20.53
CA LEU A 269 -53.56 -22.76 -19.75
C LEU A 269 -54.91 -22.25 -20.26
N PHE A 270 -55.14 -22.30 -21.57
CA PHE A 270 -56.29 -21.68 -22.22
C PHE A 270 -57.19 -22.71 -22.91
N GLU A 271 -58.49 -22.49 -22.81
CA GLU A 271 -59.54 -23.19 -23.54
C GLU A 271 -59.73 -22.60 -24.94
N GLN A 272 -59.70 -21.27 -25.04
CA GLN A 272 -59.77 -20.52 -26.30
C GLN A 272 -58.55 -19.62 -26.39
N TYR A 273 -57.88 -19.62 -27.54
CA TYR A 273 -56.71 -18.80 -27.86
C TYR A 273 -56.44 -18.83 -29.37
N PRO A 274 -55.66 -17.89 -29.95
CA PRO A 274 -55.26 -17.95 -31.35
C PRO A 274 -54.42 -19.20 -31.64
N ALA A 275 -54.95 -20.14 -32.42
CA ALA A 275 -54.32 -21.44 -32.64
C ALA A 275 -53.01 -21.36 -33.45
N ILE A 276 -52.91 -20.39 -34.36
CA ILE A 276 -51.69 -20.07 -35.11
C ILE A 276 -51.45 -18.56 -34.96
N PRO A 277 -50.84 -18.12 -33.84
CA PRO A 277 -50.73 -16.69 -33.53
C PRO A 277 -50.07 -15.85 -34.63
N GLN A 278 -49.09 -16.41 -35.37
CA GLN A 278 -48.40 -15.70 -36.45
C GLN A 278 -49.32 -15.36 -37.63
N ALA A 279 -50.41 -16.11 -37.81
CA ALA A 279 -51.39 -15.91 -38.87
C ALA A 279 -52.65 -15.15 -38.40
N ASP A 280 -52.79 -14.86 -37.11
CA ASP A 280 -53.98 -14.18 -36.57
C ASP A 280 -53.90 -12.65 -36.80
N PRO A 281 -54.90 -12.03 -37.46
CA PRO A 281 -54.88 -10.59 -37.71
C PRO A 281 -54.86 -9.72 -36.44
N ASN A 282 -55.48 -10.16 -35.35
CA ASN A 282 -55.51 -9.41 -34.09
C ASN A 282 -54.15 -9.48 -33.40
N VAL A 283 -53.49 -10.64 -33.42
CA VAL A 283 -52.12 -10.80 -32.88
C VAL A 283 -51.12 -9.97 -33.69
N ASN A 284 -51.27 -9.95 -35.02
CA ASN A 284 -50.44 -9.09 -35.88
C ASN A 284 -50.60 -7.61 -35.53
N ALA A 285 -51.85 -7.12 -35.37
CA ALA A 285 -52.08 -5.74 -34.98
C ALA A 285 -51.50 -5.39 -33.58
N ILE A 286 -51.57 -6.31 -32.61
CA ILE A 286 -50.95 -6.13 -31.28
C ILE A 286 -49.42 -6.08 -31.40
N ALA A 287 -48.84 -7.00 -32.18
CA ALA A 287 -47.40 -7.06 -32.38
C ALA A 287 -46.89 -5.79 -33.06
N ASP A 288 -47.56 -5.31 -34.11
CA ASP A 288 -47.17 -4.10 -34.83
C ASP A 288 -47.21 -2.87 -33.90
N ALA A 289 -48.29 -2.72 -33.12
CA ALA A 289 -48.39 -1.64 -32.12
C ALA A 289 -47.29 -1.72 -31.04
N TYR A 290 -46.93 -2.93 -30.60
CA TYR A 290 -45.85 -3.13 -29.65
C TYR A 290 -44.47 -2.86 -30.27
N PHE A 291 -44.26 -3.22 -31.54
CA PHE A 291 -43.00 -2.97 -32.26
C PHE A 291 -42.79 -1.49 -32.54
N ASP A 292 -43.85 -0.73 -32.83
CA ASP A 292 -43.82 0.72 -32.91
C ASP A 292 -43.42 1.34 -31.56
N PHE A 293 -43.98 0.81 -30.46
CA PHE A 293 -43.60 1.22 -29.11
C PHE A 293 -42.13 0.92 -28.80
N LEU A 294 -41.63 -0.29 -29.08
CA LEU A 294 -40.21 -0.62 -28.92
C LEU A 294 -39.31 0.31 -29.75
N SER A 295 -39.71 0.62 -30.98
CA SER A 295 -38.97 1.56 -31.84
C SER A 295 -38.96 2.99 -31.27
N SER A 296 -39.98 3.37 -30.48
CA SER A 296 -39.99 4.64 -29.75
C SER A 296 -39.02 4.62 -28.55
N LEU A 297 -38.87 3.48 -27.87
CA LEU A 297 -37.90 3.29 -26.80
C LEU A 297 -36.46 3.33 -27.35
N GLU A 298 -36.21 2.72 -28.51
CA GLU A 298 -34.91 2.80 -29.22
C GLU A 298 -34.52 4.26 -29.48
N LYS A 299 -35.45 5.04 -30.03
CA LYS A 299 -35.24 6.48 -30.30
C LYS A 299 -34.98 7.31 -29.03
N SER A 300 -35.53 6.89 -27.90
CA SER A 300 -35.30 7.54 -26.60
C SER A 300 -33.95 7.17 -25.96
N GLY A 301 -33.22 6.20 -26.53
CA GLY A 301 -31.95 5.71 -26.00
C GLY A 301 -32.08 4.80 -24.78
N LEU A 302 -33.29 4.28 -24.50
CA LEU A 302 -33.53 3.34 -23.39
C LEU A 302 -33.20 1.89 -23.75
N ILE A 303 -33.34 1.52 -25.03
CA ILE A 303 -33.02 0.17 -25.52
C ILE A 303 -32.20 0.27 -26.81
N ALA A 304 -31.25 -0.64 -27.03
CA ALA A 304 -30.52 -0.74 -28.30
C ALA A 304 -30.77 -2.10 -28.97
N ASP A 305 -30.14 -3.17 -28.47
CA ASP A 305 -30.10 -4.48 -29.16
C ASP A 305 -31.25 -5.43 -28.76
N ALA A 306 -31.97 -5.12 -27.68
CA ALA A 306 -32.99 -6.01 -27.12
C ALA A 306 -34.25 -6.14 -28.00
N ALA A 307 -34.56 -5.12 -28.80
CA ALA A 307 -35.80 -5.03 -29.54
C ALA A 307 -35.90 -6.04 -30.70
N ASP A 308 -34.82 -6.26 -31.46
CA ASP A 308 -34.83 -7.17 -32.62
C ASP A 308 -35.08 -8.62 -32.21
N LYS A 309 -34.49 -9.05 -31.09
CA LYS A 309 -34.72 -10.37 -30.51
C LYS A 309 -36.18 -10.57 -30.11
N ILE A 310 -36.80 -9.54 -29.52
CA ILE A 310 -38.22 -9.55 -29.15
C ILE A 310 -39.10 -9.59 -30.41
N LYS A 311 -38.83 -8.72 -31.38
CA LYS A 311 -39.56 -8.60 -32.66
C LYS A 311 -39.62 -9.95 -33.40
N LEU A 312 -38.50 -10.69 -33.44
CA LEU A 312 -38.40 -11.98 -34.11
C LEU A 312 -39.32 -13.05 -33.50
N ARG A 313 -39.48 -13.07 -32.17
CA ARG A 313 -40.16 -14.18 -31.46
C ARG A 313 -41.53 -13.83 -30.90
N PHE A 314 -41.89 -12.55 -30.80
CA PHE A 314 -43.12 -12.11 -30.11
C PHE A 314 -44.38 -12.81 -30.63
N LYS A 315 -44.56 -12.85 -31.96
CA LYS A 315 -45.72 -13.50 -32.59
C LYS A 315 -45.79 -15.00 -32.27
N GLU A 316 -44.65 -15.69 -32.18
CA GLU A 316 -44.60 -17.12 -31.85
C GLU A 316 -44.93 -17.41 -30.39
N CYS A 317 -44.57 -16.49 -29.50
CA CYS A 317 -44.70 -16.64 -28.05
C CYS A 317 -46.06 -16.18 -27.52
N TYR A 318 -46.85 -15.43 -28.32
CA TYR A 318 -48.14 -14.88 -27.90
C TYR A 318 -49.06 -15.95 -27.26
N PRO A 319 -49.66 -15.70 -26.08
CA PRO A 319 -49.83 -14.41 -25.41
C PRO A 319 -48.70 -14.01 -24.45
N PHE A 320 -47.56 -14.69 -24.46
CA PHE A 320 -46.44 -14.41 -23.55
C PHE A 320 -45.38 -13.52 -24.21
N HIS A 321 -44.83 -12.57 -23.44
CA HIS A 321 -43.67 -11.81 -23.85
C HIS A 321 -42.42 -12.71 -23.93
N PRO A 322 -41.60 -12.62 -25.01
CA PRO A 322 -40.43 -13.48 -25.19
C PRO A 322 -39.45 -13.50 -24.00
N GLY A 323 -39.26 -12.35 -23.36
CA GLY A 323 -38.33 -12.22 -22.21
C GLY A 323 -38.69 -13.10 -21.01
N ILE A 324 -39.97 -13.47 -20.81
CA ILE A 324 -40.35 -14.37 -19.70
C ILE A 324 -39.71 -15.75 -19.89
N VAL A 325 -39.84 -16.30 -21.09
CA VAL A 325 -39.37 -17.67 -21.36
C VAL A 325 -37.86 -17.72 -21.50
N GLU A 326 -37.23 -16.65 -21.99
CA GLU A 326 -35.77 -16.49 -21.96
C GLU A 326 -35.22 -16.46 -20.53
N LEU A 327 -35.88 -15.77 -19.60
CA LEU A 327 -35.48 -15.79 -18.19
C LEU A 327 -35.67 -17.16 -17.55
N ILE A 328 -36.75 -17.87 -17.87
CA ILE A 328 -37.02 -19.23 -17.39
C ILE A 328 -35.98 -20.21 -17.89
N ALA A 329 -35.55 -20.05 -19.14
CA ALA A 329 -34.46 -20.81 -19.70
C ALA A 329 -33.18 -20.73 -18.84
N ASN A 330 -32.94 -19.62 -18.13
CA ASN A 330 -31.73 -19.40 -17.33
C ASN A 330 -31.75 -20.12 -15.96
N PHE A 331 -32.91 -20.41 -15.37
CA PHE A 331 -33.00 -21.15 -14.09
C PHE A 331 -33.52 -22.59 -14.23
N ARG A 332 -33.60 -23.12 -15.46
CA ARG A 332 -34.06 -24.50 -15.73
C ARG A 332 -33.26 -25.60 -15.02
N ASN A 333 -31.99 -25.31 -14.72
CA ASN A 333 -31.06 -26.25 -14.09
C ASN A 333 -31.19 -26.25 -12.55
N ASN A 334 -32.05 -25.38 -12.00
CA ASN A 334 -32.31 -25.37 -10.57
C ASN A 334 -33.04 -26.66 -10.17
N LEU A 335 -32.36 -27.51 -9.40
CA LEU A 335 -32.85 -28.81 -8.93
C LEU A 335 -34.19 -28.73 -8.18
N LYS A 336 -34.47 -27.59 -7.53
CA LYS A 336 -35.74 -27.33 -6.81
C LYS A 336 -36.90 -26.95 -7.73
N PHE A 337 -36.62 -26.57 -8.97
CA PHE A 337 -37.65 -26.22 -9.97
C PHE A 337 -37.89 -27.39 -10.92
N GLN A 338 -39.04 -28.06 -10.78
CA GLN A 338 -39.44 -29.16 -11.66
C GLN A 338 -39.83 -28.66 -13.07
N GLN A 339 -38.85 -28.25 -13.88
CA GLN A 339 -38.93 -27.62 -15.21
C GLN A 339 -40.34 -27.43 -15.79
N THR A 340 -40.90 -28.39 -16.51
CA THR A 340 -42.18 -28.23 -17.23
C THR A 340 -43.40 -28.06 -16.31
N ARG A 341 -43.37 -28.69 -15.13
CA ARG A 341 -44.47 -28.66 -14.15
C ARG A 341 -44.40 -27.44 -13.23
N GLY A 342 -43.19 -27.08 -12.82
CA GLY A 342 -42.87 -25.81 -12.17
C GLY A 342 -43.26 -24.64 -13.07
N LEU A 343 -42.94 -24.73 -14.36
CA LEU A 343 -43.29 -23.73 -15.38
C LEU A 343 -44.80 -23.55 -15.50
N LEU A 344 -45.54 -24.65 -15.62
CA LEU A 344 -46.99 -24.58 -15.71
C LEU A 344 -47.60 -24.00 -14.42
N ARG A 345 -47.11 -24.41 -13.25
CA ARG A 345 -47.53 -23.86 -11.94
C ARG A 345 -47.27 -22.35 -11.85
N LEU A 346 -46.14 -21.89 -12.38
CA LEU A 346 -45.76 -20.49 -12.42
C LEU A 346 -46.69 -19.71 -13.35
N PHE A 347 -46.84 -20.12 -14.61
CA PHE A 347 -47.70 -19.41 -15.56
C PHE A 347 -49.19 -19.45 -15.18
N ARG A 348 -49.65 -20.50 -14.50
CA ARG A 348 -51.01 -20.50 -13.91
C ARG A 348 -51.20 -19.34 -12.95
N ARG A 349 -50.19 -18.96 -12.16
CA ARG A 349 -50.26 -17.80 -11.24
C ARG A 349 -50.28 -16.47 -11.99
N TYR A 350 -49.47 -16.32 -13.05
CA TYR A 350 -49.54 -15.14 -13.93
C TYR A 350 -50.93 -14.97 -14.53
N VAL A 351 -51.48 -16.03 -15.15
CA VAL A 351 -52.82 -16.00 -15.75
C VAL A 351 -53.88 -15.74 -14.68
N ARG A 352 -53.84 -16.44 -13.54
CA ARG A 352 -54.79 -16.22 -12.46
C ARG A 352 -54.76 -14.77 -11.95
N TYR A 353 -53.57 -14.22 -11.71
CA TYR A 353 -53.41 -12.82 -11.29
C TYR A 353 -54.05 -11.85 -12.29
N LEU A 354 -53.72 -11.99 -13.58
CA LEU A 354 -54.24 -11.10 -14.62
C LEU A 354 -55.76 -11.16 -14.75
N TYR A 355 -56.36 -12.35 -14.73
CA TYR A 355 -57.80 -12.51 -14.93
C TYR A 355 -58.62 -12.14 -13.70
N LEU A 356 -58.08 -12.33 -12.49
CA LEU A 356 -58.71 -11.84 -11.25
C LEU A 356 -58.66 -10.30 -11.15
N ASN A 357 -57.69 -9.66 -11.81
CA ASN A 357 -57.51 -8.21 -11.80
C ASN A 357 -57.87 -7.53 -13.14
N ARG A 358 -58.62 -8.21 -14.02
CA ARG A 358 -58.91 -7.71 -15.38
C ARG A 358 -59.54 -6.31 -15.38
N ASP A 359 -60.36 -6.00 -14.38
CA ASP A 359 -61.07 -4.72 -14.27
C ASP A 359 -60.10 -3.56 -13.96
N LYS A 360 -58.95 -3.85 -13.33
CA LYS A 360 -57.88 -2.88 -13.05
C LYS A 360 -56.86 -2.77 -14.19
N LEU A 361 -56.88 -3.70 -15.14
CA LEU A 361 -55.92 -3.81 -16.24
C LEU A 361 -56.62 -3.83 -17.63
N PRO A 362 -57.57 -2.92 -17.92
CA PRO A 362 -58.45 -3.03 -19.10
C PRO A 362 -57.71 -2.97 -20.45
N HIS A 363 -56.48 -2.46 -20.47
CA HIS A 363 -55.67 -2.32 -21.69
C HIS A 363 -54.47 -3.28 -21.71
N LYS A 364 -54.67 -4.51 -21.22
CA LYS A 364 -53.65 -5.56 -21.23
C LYS A 364 -53.74 -6.38 -22.52
N TYR A 365 -52.62 -6.51 -23.24
CA TYR A 365 -52.58 -7.15 -24.56
C TYR A 365 -51.79 -8.48 -24.59
N PHE A 366 -50.81 -8.62 -23.71
CA PHE A 366 -49.96 -9.79 -23.54
C PHE A 366 -49.47 -9.88 -22.08
N ILE A 367 -48.84 -10.99 -21.72
CA ILE A 367 -48.29 -11.27 -20.39
C ILE A 367 -46.81 -10.92 -20.38
N THR A 368 -46.36 -10.07 -19.45
CA THR A 368 -44.95 -9.67 -19.23
C THR A 368 -44.37 -10.26 -17.95
N VAL A 369 -43.05 -10.13 -17.76
CA VAL A 369 -42.34 -10.73 -16.62
C VAL A 369 -42.82 -10.18 -15.29
N SER A 370 -43.31 -8.94 -15.24
CA SER A 370 -43.77 -8.26 -14.03
C SER A 370 -45.25 -8.48 -13.68
N ASP A 371 -45.98 -9.26 -14.50
CA ASP A 371 -47.41 -9.55 -14.36
C ASP A 371 -47.72 -10.64 -13.34
N TYR A 372 -47.11 -10.55 -12.18
CA TYR A 372 -47.42 -11.39 -11.04
C TYR A 372 -47.54 -10.52 -9.80
N ASP A 373 -48.26 -11.03 -8.82
CA ASP A 373 -48.45 -10.35 -7.56
C ASP A 373 -47.64 -11.02 -6.45
N LEU A 374 -47.06 -10.21 -5.60
CA LEU A 374 -46.28 -10.63 -4.43
C LEU A 374 -47.04 -10.36 -3.13
N SER A 375 -48.23 -9.76 -3.23
CA SER A 375 -49.18 -9.71 -2.12
C SER A 375 -49.71 -11.12 -1.84
N GLN A 376 -50.04 -11.37 -0.57
CA GLN A 376 -50.70 -12.60 -0.11
C GLN A 376 -52.23 -12.50 -0.21
N GLU A 377 -52.76 -11.51 -0.94
CA GLU A 377 -54.20 -11.31 -1.11
C GLU A 377 -54.80 -12.35 -2.07
N ASN A 378 -56.10 -12.64 -1.92
CA ASN A 378 -56.86 -13.53 -2.82
C ASN A 378 -56.30 -14.95 -2.98
N GLY A 379 -55.58 -15.47 -1.97
CA GLY A 379 -54.97 -16.80 -2.01
C GLY A 379 -53.87 -16.92 -3.07
N ASN A 380 -53.09 -15.86 -3.23
CA ASN A 380 -51.91 -15.80 -4.08
C ASN A 380 -50.67 -16.32 -3.33
N ASP A 381 -50.09 -17.39 -3.84
CA ASP A 381 -48.93 -18.10 -3.29
C ASP A 381 -47.68 -17.93 -4.18
N MET A 382 -47.64 -16.89 -5.02
CA MET A 382 -46.51 -16.61 -5.91
C MET A 382 -45.25 -16.27 -5.13
N ARG A 383 -45.36 -15.50 -4.04
CA ARG A 383 -44.22 -15.22 -3.16
C ARG A 383 -43.63 -16.52 -2.61
N ASP A 384 -44.48 -17.39 -2.08
CA ASP A 384 -44.06 -18.69 -1.52
C ASP A 384 -43.41 -19.57 -2.59
N LEU A 385 -43.94 -19.55 -3.82
CA LEU A 385 -43.32 -20.24 -4.96
C LEU A 385 -41.92 -19.70 -5.24
N LEU A 386 -41.73 -18.38 -5.32
CA LEU A 386 -40.40 -17.79 -5.59
C LEU A 386 -39.41 -18.09 -4.46
N VAL A 387 -39.82 -17.98 -3.20
CA VAL A 387 -38.99 -18.32 -2.03
C VAL A 387 -38.67 -19.82 -2.00
N SER A 388 -39.59 -20.69 -2.42
CA SER A 388 -39.29 -22.13 -2.52
C SER A 388 -38.23 -22.46 -3.60
N ILE A 389 -38.16 -21.66 -4.66
CA ILE A 389 -37.16 -21.79 -5.73
C ILE A 389 -35.80 -21.29 -5.24
N ASN A 390 -35.76 -20.11 -4.63
CA ASN A 390 -34.56 -19.51 -4.08
C ASN A 390 -34.85 -18.82 -2.72
N PRO A 391 -34.64 -19.52 -1.58
CA PRO A 391 -34.93 -18.98 -0.25
C PRO A 391 -34.10 -17.74 0.11
N ASP A 392 -32.92 -17.62 -0.49
CA ASP A 392 -31.96 -16.56 -0.22
C ASP A 392 -32.48 -15.16 -0.60
N LEU A 393 -33.50 -15.10 -1.46
CA LEU A 393 -34.06 -13.84 -1.94
C LEU A 393 -35.12 -13.25 -1.01
N ASP A 394 -35.58 -13.94 0.05
CA ASP A 394 -36.71 -13.44 0.86
C ASP A 394 -36.42 -12.08 1.50
N ASN A 395 -35.18 -11.86 1.95
CA ASN A 395 -34.74 -10.57 2.48
C ASN A 395 -34.80 -9.45 1.42
N ALA A 396 -34.35 -9.74 0.19
CA ALA A 396 -34.43 -8.81 -0.93
C ALA A 396 -35.89 -8.53 -1.32
N ILE A 397 -36.76 -9.55 -1.31
CA ILE A 397 -38.19 -9.37 -1.57
C ILE A 397 -38.78 -8.41 -0.53
N ASN A 398 -38.51 -8.62 0.76
CA ASN A 398 -39.03 -7.77 1.83
C ASN A 398 -38.53 -6.32 1.77
N ARG A 399 -37.22 -6.12 1.59
CA ARG A 399 -36.62 -4.78 1.73
C ARG A 399 -36.63 -3.98 0.43
N ASP A 400 -36.44 -4.64 -0.71
CA ASP A 400 -36.24 -3.94 -1.99
C ASP A 400 -37.44 -4.05 -2.93
N VAL A 401 -38.08 -5.22 -3.04
CA VAL A 401 -39.11 -5.47 -4.06
C VAL A 401 -40.53 -5.18 -3.57
N HIS A 402 -41.03 -5.94 -2.59
CA HIS A 402 -42.41 -5.84 -2.13
C HIS A 402 -42.54 -6.32 -0.67
N SER A 403 -42.72 -5.35 0.23
CA SER A 403 -43.05 -5.62 1.63
C SER A 403 -44.56 -5.72 1.80
N LEU A 404 -45.01 -6.65 2.65
CA LEU A 404 -46.41 -6.72 3.07
C LEU A 404 -46.85 -5.46 3.84
N SER A 405 -45.92 -4.74 4.48
CA SER A 405 -46.21 -3.47 5.17
C SER A 405 -46.24 -2.25 4.24
N GLY A 406 -45.90 -2.41 2.96
CA GLY A 406 -45.79 -1.29 2.01
C GLY A 406 -44.46 -0.51 2.08
N GLY A 407 -43.50 -1.00 2.87
CA GLY A 407 -42.26 -0.31 3.18
C GLY A 407 -41.07 -0.60 2.26
N SER A 408 -41.20 -1.40 1.20
CA SER A 408 -40.03 -1.73 0.35
C SER A 408 -39.53 -0.53 -0.45
N ALA A 409 -38.27 -0.57 -0.88
CA ALA A 409 -37.67 0.48 -1.70
C ALA A 409 -38.51 0.79 -2.95
N ALA A 410 -38.95 -0.25 -3.69
CA ALA A 410 -39.78 -0.06 -4.88
C ALA A 410 -41.12 0.62 -4.57
N GLN A 411 -41.82 0.17 -3.51
CA GLN A 411 -43.11 0.74 -3.11
C GLN A 411 -43.00 2.22 -2.68
N GLN A 412 -41.93 2.57 -1.97
CA GLN A 412 -41.69 3.96 -1.55
C GLN A 412 -41.40 4.88 -2.75
N ILE A 413 -40.61 4.42 -3.72
CA ILE A 413 -40.30 5.18 -4.94
C ILE A 413 -41.54 5.35 -5.80
N ASP A 414 -42.32 4.28 -5.98
CA ASP A 414 -43.58 4.32 -6.74
C ASP A 414 -44.58 5.31 -6.11
N LYS A 415 -44.71 5.30 -4.77
CA LYS A 415 -45.55 6.27 -4.04
C LYS A 415 -45.06 7.70 -4.20
N LYS A 416 -43.75 7.94 -4.17
CA LYS A 416 -43.14 9.26 -4.33
C LYS A 416 -43.39 9.86 -5.72
N HIS A 417 -43.28 9.04 -6.78
CA HIS A 417 -43.40 9.49 -8.17
C HIS A 417 -44.79 9.27 -8.79
N ASN A 418 -45.74 8.73 -8.01
CA ASN A 418 -47.09 8.34 -8.44
C ASN A 418 -47.05 7.45 -9.71
N THR A 419 -46.27 6.37 -9.63
CA THR A 419 -46.03 5.44 -10.73
C THR A 419 -46.03 3.99 -10.23
N SER A 420 -45.85 3.02 -11.13
CA SER A 420 -45.64 1.59 -10.80
C SER A 420 -44.34 1.03 -11.38
N LEU A 421 -43.51 1.91 -11.94
CA LEU A 421 -42.29 1.56 -12.68
C LEU A 421 -41.25 0.88 -11.77
N ALA A 422 -41.03 1.38 -10.55
CA ALA A 422 -40.04 0.78 -9.67
C ALA A 422 -40.44 -0.66 -9.29
N SER A 423 -41.72 -0.89 -8.97
CA SER A 423 -42.23 -2.26 -8.72
C SER A 423 -42.13 -3.16 -9.95
N LYS A 424 -42.39 -2.64 -11.16
CA LYS A 424 -42.24 -3.40 -12.42
C LYS A 424 -40.79 -3.83 -12.62
N PHE A 425 -39.84 -2.89 -12.49
CA PHE A 425 -38.41 -3.17 -12.64
C PHE A 425 -37.92 -4.14 -11.56
N ALA A 426 -38.31 -3.92 -10.30
CA ALA A 426 -37.98 -4.79 -9.18
C ALA A 426 -38.44 -6.23 -9.40
N LYS A 427 -39.67 -6.44 -9.89
CA LYS A 427 -40.21 -7.76 -10.19
C LYS A 427 -39.45 -8.47 -11.31
N ALA A 428 -39.02 -7.75 -12.34
CA ALA A 428 -38.22 -8.33 -13.42
C ALA A 428 -36.83 -8.75 -12.93
N ILE A 429 -36.16 -7.88 -12.17
CA ILE A 429 -34.85 -8.16 -11.57
C ILE A 429 -34.95 -9.35 -10.61
N LEU A 430 -35.97 -9.40 -9.75
CA LEU A 430 -36.24 -10.52 -8.85
C LEU A 430 -36.36 -11.83 -9.62
N PHE A 431 -37.16 -11.83 -10.68
CA PHE A 431 -37.36 -13.02 -11.49
C PHE A 431 -36.06 -13.48 -12.17
N ALA A 432 -35.24 -12.54 -12.63
CA ALA A 432 -33.91 -12.81 -13.19
C ALA A 432 -32.84 -13.21 -12.15
N SER A 433 -33.16 -13.11 -10.86
CA SER A 433 -32.28 -13.48 -9.73
C SER A 433 -32.56 -14.90 -9.21
N LEU A 434 -33.59 -15.58 -9.73
CA LEU A 434 -33.94 -16.96 -9.35
C LEU A 434 -32.91 -18.04 -9.71
N PRO A 435 -32.08 -17.94 -10.78
CA PRO A 435 -31.04 -18.95 -11.02
C PRO A 435 -30.01 -18.96 -9.88
N SER A 436 -29.64 -20.16 -9.40
CA SER A 436 -28.63 -20.33 -8.33
C SER A 436 -27.33 -20.99 -8.79
N THR A 437 -27.28 -21.52 -10.02
CA THR A 437 -26.19 -22.41 -10.49
C THR A 437 -25.23 -21.77 -11.49
N ASP A 438 -25.63 -20.72 -12.20
CA ASP A 438 -24.81 -20.05 -13.22
C ASP A 438 -24.72 -18.55 -12.91
N THR A 439 -23.60 -18.14 -12.32
CA THR A 439 -23.35 -16.75 -11.92
C THR A 439 -23.23 -15.78 -13.10
N GLU A 440 -22.95 -16.26 -14.32
CA GLU A 440 -22.84 -15.42 -15.51
C GLU A 440 -24.20 -15.17 -16.19
N ALA A 441 -25.15 -16.10 -16.03
CA ALA A 441 -26.50 -16.00 -16.59
C ALA A 441 -27.48 -15.22 -15.71
N ILE A 442 -27.14 -14.94 -14.45
CA ILE A 442 -27.98 -14.23 -13.48
C ILE A 442 -28.10 -12.72 -13.83
N GLY A 443 -29.33 -12.20 -13.69
CA GLY A 443 -29.64 -10.77 -13.81
C GLY A 443 -29.98 -10.30 -15.22
N LEU A 444 -30.30 -9.00 -15.30
CA LEU A 444 -30.69 -8.30 -16.52
C LEU A 444 -29.86 -7.03 -16.72
N THR A 445 -29.54 -6.68 -17.96
CA THR A 445 -29.04 -5.34 -18.28
C THR A 445 -30.16 -4.30 -18.14
N GLU A 446 -29.83 -3.02 -18.03
CA GLU A 446 -30.85 -1.96 -17.96
C GLU A 446 -31.76 -1.96 -19.19
N GLU A 447 -31.18 -2.17 -20.38
CA GLU A 447 -31.94 -2.28 -21.62
C GLU A 447 -32.94 -3.45 -21.59
N GLU A 448 -32.52 -4.61 -21.08
CA GLU A 448 -33.40 -5.78 -20.94
C GLU A 448 -34.52 -5.50 -19.91
N ILE A 449 -34.22 -4.81 -18.81
CA ILE A 449 -35.22 -4.43 -17.79
C ILE A 449 -36.30 -3.56 -18.44
N TYR A 450 -35.92 -2.52 -19.18
CA TYR A 450 -36.87 -1.66 -19.86
C TYR A 450 -37.67 -2.43 -20.92
N ALA A 451 -36.99 -3.19 -21.79
CA ALA A 451 -37.62 -3.93 -22.88
C ALA A 451 -38.58 -5.04 -22.40
N TYR A 452 -38.34 -5.62 -21.22
CA TYR A 452 -39.16 -6.72 -20.71
C TYR A 452 -40.34 -6.26 -19.84
N THR A 453 -40.37 -5.00 -19.41
CA THR A 453 -41.36 -4.49 -18.43
C THR A 453 -42.19 -3.31 -18.89
N LEU A 454 -41.66 -2.45 -19.77
CA LEU A 454 -42.37 -1.26 -20.23
C LEU A 454 -43.46 -1.62 -21.25
N GLU A 455 -44.60 -0.97 -21.14
CA GLU A 455 -45.75 -1.12 -22.01
C GLU A 455 -46.21 0.25 -22.56
N PRO A 456 -46.99 0.29 -23.65
CA PRO A 456 -47.42 1.55 -24.28
C PRO A 456 -48.13 2.56 -23.36
N ASN A 457 -48.69 2.11 -22.24
CA ASN A 457 -49.40 2.97 -21.27
C ASN A 457 -48.49 3.48 -20.13
N ASP A 458 -47.21 3.11 -20.10
CA ASP A 458 -46.27 3.53 -19.07
C ASP A 458 -45.68 4.94 -19.33
N ASP A 459 -45.35 5.66 -18.26
CA ASP A 459 -44.68 6.97 -18.35
C ASP A 459 -43.18 6.81 -18.63
N VAL A 460 -42.84 6.56 -19.89
CA VAL A 460 -41.47 6.28 -20.37
C VAL A 460 -40.47 7.39 -19.99
N ASN A 461 -40.92 8.65 -19.94
CA ASN A 461 -40.06 9.79 -19.61
C ASN A 461 -39.47 9.71 -18.19
N LYS A 462 -40.16 9.03 -17.26
CA LYS A 462 -39.69 8.82 -15.89
C LYS A 462 -38.91 7.53 -15.70
N ALA A 463 -38.89 6.63 -16.69
CA ALA A 463 -38.33 5.28 -16.53
C ALA A 463 -36.88 5.30 -16.00
N LYS A 464 -36.01 6.08 -16.65
CA LYS A 464 -34.58 6.15 -16.29
C LYS A 464 -34.36 6.75 -14.90
N SER A 465 -34.96 7.89 -14.60
CA SER A 465 -34.77 8.58 -13.32
C SER A 465 -35.36 7.79 -12.14
N VAL A 466 -36.51 7.15 -12.34
CA VAL A 466 -37.13 6.26 -11.34
C VAL A 466 -36.24 5.04 -11.10
N PHE A 467 -35.70 4.43 -12.15
CA PHE A 467 -34.81 3.28 -12.02
C PHE A 467 -33.50 3.64 -11.28
N GLU A 468 -32.85 4.74 -11.64
CA GLU A 468 -31.62 5.20 -10.98
C GLU A 468 -31.85 5.51 -9.49
N GLU A 469 -32.94 6.19 -9.14
CA GLU A 469 -33.28 6.46 -7.74
C GLU A 469 -33.61 5.17 -6.99
N TYR A 470 -34.38 4.26 -7.61
CA TYR A 470 -34.70 2.96 -7.05
C TYR A 470 -33.44 2.14 -6.77
N TRP A 471 -32.57 1.97 -7.77
CA TRP A 471 -31.36 1.16 -7.66
C TRP A 471 -30.43 1.66 -6.55
N ARG A 472 -30.29 2.98 -6.37
CA ARG A 472 -29.49 3.56 -5.26
C ARG A 472 -30.02 3.26 -3.86
N ARG A 473 -31.31 2.99 -3.70
CA ARG A 473 -31.93 2.72 -2.38
C ARG A 473 -31.99 1.23 -2.01
N THR A 474 -31.68 0.35 -2.96
CA THR A 474 -31.76 -1.10 -2.73
C THR A 474 -30.63 -1.57 -1.82
N SER A 475 -30.96 -2.52 -0.92
CA SER A 475 -30.03 -3.07 0.06
C SER A 475 -29.39 -4.38 -0.40
N TYR A 476 -30.04 -5.13 -1.29
CA TYR A 476 -29.61 -6.46 -1.75
C TYR A 476 -29.26 -6.49 -3.24
N SER A 477 -29.22 -5.33 -3.89
CA SER A 477 -28.82 -5.22 -5.29
C SER A 477 -27.35 -5.54 -5.50
N LYS A 478 -27.08 -6.22 -6.61
CA LYS A 478 -25.74 -6.56 -7.10
C LYS A 478 -25.66 -6.36 -8.60
N GLU A 479 -24.45 -6.13 -9.08
CA GLU A 479 -24.14 -6.04 -10.49
C GLU A 479 -23.00 -7.01 -10.81
N ASN A 480 -23.16 -7.83 -11.86
CA ASN A 480 -22.11 -8.74 -12.30
C ASN A 480 -21.12 -8.04 -13.24
N GLN A 481 -20.04 -8.73 -13.63
CA GLN A 481 -18.99 -8.16 -14.50
C GLN A 481 -19.48 -7.70 -15.88
N ARG A 482 -20.67 -8.16 -16.32
CA ARG A 482 -21.30 -7.78 -17.60
C ARG A 482 -22.33 -6.65 -17.46
N GLY A 483 -22.41 -6.02 -16.30
CA GLY A 483 -23.38 -4.96 -16.02
C GLY A 483 -24.81 -5.45 -15.78
N LYS A 484 -25.03 -6.76 -15.59
CA LYS A 484 -26.35 -7.30 -15.29
C LYS A 484 -26.68 -7.13 -13.81
N LYS A 485 -27.88 -6.64 -13.57
CA LYS A 485 -28.46 -6.28 -12.29
C LYS A 485 -29.32 -7.42 -11.74
N TYR A 486 -29.08 -7.79 -10.49
CA TYR A 486 -29.78 -8.88 -9.79
C TYR A 486 -29.84 -8.63 -8.27
N PHE A 487 -30.63 -9.41 -7.55
CA PHE A 487 -30.65 -9.44 -6.08
C PHE A 487 -29.82 -10.61 -5.56
N GLY A 488 -28.95 -10.33 -4.60
CA GLY A 488 -28.14 -11.33 -3.90
C GLY A 488 -28.72 -11.72 -2.54
N TYR A 489 -28.15 -12.79 -1.98
CA TYR A 489 -28.45 -13.25 -0.62
C TYR A 489 -28.02 -12.24 0.47
N ASN A 490 -26.82 -11.69 0.31
CA ASN A 490 -26.24 -10.76 1.27
C ASN A 490 -26.54 -9.31 0.89
N GLU A 491 -26.72 -8.49 1.91
CA GLU A 491 -26.78 -7.03 1.78
C GLU A 491 -25.50 -6.50 1.10
N ASN A 492 -25.65 -5.54 0.18
CA ASN A 492 -24.53 -4.94 -0.53
C ASN A 492 -23.67 -4.10 0.42
N VAL A 493 -22.41 -3.87 0.05
CA VAL A 493 -21.43 -3.24 0.95
C VAL A 493 -21.79 -1.80 1.32
N ILE A 494 -22.53 -1.10 0.46
CA ILE A 494 -23.03 0.25 0.76
C ILE A 494 -24.08 0.21 1.86
N ALA A 495 -25.08 -0.67 1.74
CA ALA A 495 -26.14 -0.79 2.73
C ALA A 495 -25.60 -1.29 4.07
N GLN A 496 -24.59 -2.18 4.04
CA GLN A 496 -23.84 -2.54 5.24
C GLN A 496 -23.11 -1.33 5.84
N MET A 497 -22.44 -0.51 5.03
CA MET A 497 -21.76 0.71 5.50
C MET A 497 -22.75 1.67 6.17
N VAL A 498 -23.90 1.95 5.53
CA VAL A 498 -24.92 2.85 6.10
C VAL A 498 -25.41 2.33 7.46
N ARG A 499 -25.66 1.02 7.55
CA ARG A 499 -26.08 0.38 8.80
C ARG A 499 -25.01 0.49 9.90
N TYR A 500 -23.74 0.19 9.61
CA TYR A 500 -22.67 0.34 10.60
C TYR A 500 -22.48 1.79 11.00
N ARG A 501 -22.56 2.72 10.04
CA ARG A 501 -22.46 4.15 10.29
C ARG A 501 -23.53 4.65 11.27
N GLU A 502 -24.76 4.14 11.20
CA GLU A 502 -25.83 4.48 12.15
C GLU A 502 -25.52 4.02 13.60
N THR A 503 -24.69 2.99 13.76
CA THR A 503 -24.27 2.50 15.10
C THR A 503 -23.10 3.27 15.70
N ILE A 504 -22.33 4.01 14.88
CA ILE A 504 -21.12 4.70 15.32
C ILE A 504 -21.48 6.08 15.87
N THR A 505 -21.21 6.29 17.17
CA THR A 505 -21.45 7.56 17.85
C THR A 505 -20.31 8.55 17.64
N ASP A 506 -20.58 9.85 17.84
CA ASP A 506 -19.56 10.91 17.84
C ASP A 506 -18.43 10.62 18.84
N SER A 507 -18.77 10.08 20.03
CA SER A 507 -17.78 9.72 21.05
C SER A 507 -16.81 8.64 20.55
N THR A 508 -17.33 7.60 19.90
CA THR A 508 -16.52 6.50 19.36
C THR A 508 -15.59 6.99 18.25
N ALA A 509 -16.09 7.88 17.39
CA ALA A 509 -15.29 8.53 16.36
C ALA A 509 -14.20 9.43 16.97
N GLU A 510 -14.52 10.20 18.01
CA GLU A 510 -13.59 11.11 18.70
C GLU A 510 -12.51 10.34 19.47
N ASP A 511 -12.84 9.26 20.19
CA ASP A 511 -11.86 8.41 20.89
C ASP A 511 -10.89 7.72 19.91
N THR A 512 -11.36 7.38 18.71
CA THR A 512 -10.47 6.85 17.66
C THR A 512 -9.64 7.96 17.02
N LEU A 513 -10.23 9.12 16.76
CA LEU A 513 -9.51 10.29 16.27
C LEU A 513 -8.40 10.71 17.23
N GLN A 514 -8.63 10.64 18.55
CA GLN A 514 -7.62 10.92 19.57
C GLN A 514 -6.38 10.04 19.38
N ARG A 515 -6.56 8.72 19.22
CA ARG A 515 -5.48 7.76 18.96
C ARG A 515 -4.81 8.01 17.60
N THR A 516 -5.60 8.34 16.58
CA THR A 516 -5.09 8.70 15.24
C THR A 516 -4.20 9.94 15.29
N LEU A 517 -4.60 10.99 16.01
CA LEU A 517 -3.83 12.21 16.15
C LEU A 517 -2.52 11.97 16.93
N MET A 518 -2.58 11.19 18.01
CA MET A 518 -1.36 10.79 18.74
C MET A 518 -0.37 10.07 17.84
N THR A 519 -0.85 9.17 16.96
CA THR A 519 0.02 8.40 16.06
C THR A 519 0.48 9.22 14.84
N TYR A 520 -0.33 10.14 14.33
CA TYR A 520 0.01 10.99 13.18
C TYR A 520 1.10 12.01 13.51
N PHE A 521 1.07 12.55 14.73
CA PHE A 521 2.05 13.50 15.26
C PHE A 521 3.16 12.81 16.06
N GLU A 522 3.20 11.48 16.13
CA GLU A 522 4.27 10.77 16.83
C GLU A 522 5.63 11.04 16.15
N PRO A 523 6.70 11.32 16.91
CA PRO A 523 8.04 11.46 16.35
C PRO A 523 8.50 10.19 15.62
N ARG A 524 9.00 10.32 14.39
CA ARG A 524 9.37 9.16 13.55
C ARG A 524 10.64 8.46 14.03
N ASP A 525 11.65 9.24 14.41
CA ASP A 525 12.88 8.70 15.00
C ASP A 525 12.69 8.55 16.50
N LYS A 526 12.74 7.30 16.98
CA LYS A 526 12.60 6.96 18.40
C LYS A 526 13.82 7.35 19.25
N ASP A 527 14.86 7.91 18.63
CA ASP A 527 15.85 8.68 19.37
C ASP A 527 15.18 9.97 19.82
N CYS A 528 14.60 9.92 21.03
CA CYS A 528 13.91 11.00 21.72
C CYS A 528 14.73 12.31 21.81
N TYR A 529 16.03 12.24 21.50
CA TYR A 529 16.96 13.35 21.44
C TYR A 529 16.86 14.23 20.19
N GLN A 530 16.17 13.81 19.12
CA GLN A 530 16.03 14.62 17.89
C GLN A 530 14.62 15.21 17.67
N ALA A 531 13.67 14.82 18.53
CA ALA A 531 12.28 15.22 18.41
C ALA A 531 12.05 16.63 18.97
N VAL A 532 11.19 17.41 18.30
CA VAL A 532 10.82 18.77 18.75
C VAL A 532 9.98 18.73 20.03
N TYR A 533 9.23 17.65 20.22
CA TYR A 533 8.45 17.38 21.42
C TYR A 533 8.51 15.89 21.76
N GLN A 534 8.42 15.58 23.05
CA GLN A 534 8.58 14.22 23.58
C GLN A 534 7.25 13.60 23.98
N ASN A 535 6.25 14.42 24.32
CA ASN A 535 4.91 13.95 24.68
C ASN A 535 3.84 14.56 23.78
N ILE A 536 2.77 13.80 23.58
CA ILE A 536 1.59 14.24 22.86
C ILE A 536 0.36 13.96 23.71
N VAL A 537 -0.45 14.99 23.92
CA VAL A 537 -1.77 14.87 24.54
C VAL A 537 -2.80 15.35 23.52
N ALA A 538 -3.48 14.41 22.88
CA ALA A 538 -4.54 14.73 21.94
C ALA A 538 -5.90 14.83 22.66
N LEU A 539 -6.68 15.85 22.31
CA LEU A 539 -8.06 16.08 22.75
C LEU A 539 -8.27 15.84 24.25
N PRO A 540 -7.52 16.53 25.14
CA PRO A 540 -7.65 16.33 26.58
C PRO A 540 -9.08 16.65 27.04
N LYS A 541 -9.70 15.70 27.76
CA LYS A 541 -11.04 15.86 28.34
C LYS A 541 -11.00 16.68 29.64
N ASP A 542 -9.85 16.70 30.32
CA ASP A 542 -9.61 17.45 31.55
C ASP A 542 -8.19 18.06 31.54
N LEU A 543 -8.07 19.29 32.04
CA LEU A 543 -6.82 20.03 32.17
C LEU A 543 -5.89 19.41 33.22
N SER A 544 -6.42 18.71 34.22
CA SER A 544 -5.61 18.00 35.23
C SER A 544 -4.68 16.93 34.63
N SER A 545 -4.98 16.46 33.42
CA SER A 545 -4.13 15.53 32.68
C SER A 545 -2.87 16.17 32.10
N LEU A 546 -2.83 17.51 32.03
CA LEU A 546 -1.71 18.26 31.48
C LEU A 546 -0.70 18.54 32.60
N LEU A 547 0.37 17.76 32.62
CA LEU A 547 1.47 17.92 33.58
C LEU A 547 2.74 18.34 32.84
N PRO A 548 3.05 19.65 32.75
CA PRO A 548 4.26 20.12 32.09
C PRO A 548 5.49 19.68 32.88
N LYS A 549 6.34 18.87 32.25
CA LYS A 549 7.60 18.41 32.82
C LYS A 549 8.73 19.36 32.42
N ARG A 550 9.73 19.50 33.29
CA ARG A 550 10.88 20.39 33.07
C ARG A 550 11.71 20.03 31.83
N GLU A 551 11.90 18.74 31.57
CA GLU A 551 12.83 18.22 30.54
C GLU A 551 12.15 17.86 29.21
N GLU A 552 10.81 17.90 29.12
CA GLU A 552 10.05 17.38 27.98
C GLU A 552 9.08 18.44 27.46
N ILE A 553 9.11 18.70 26.15
CA ILE A 553 8.10 19.54 25.48
C ILE A 553 6.88 18.66 25.18
N THR A 554 5.69 19.18 25.50
CA THR A 554 4.42 18.48 25.29
C THR A 554 3.57 19.19 24.23
N LEU A 555 3.23 18.46 23.15
CA LEU A 555 2.26 18.88 22.15
C LEU A 555 0.84 18.56 22.64
N VAL A 556 0.04 19.60 22.85
CA VAL A 556 -1.36 19.52 23.23
C VAL A 556 -2.23 19.81 21.99
N ILE A 557 -2.87 18.79 21.46
CA ILE A 557 -3.79 18.95 20.31
C ILE A 557 -5.18 19.24 20.86
N SER A 558 -5.54 20.53 20.91
CA SER A 558 -6.79 21.00 21.50
C SER A 558 -7.96 20.86 20.54
N LYS A 559 -9.11 20.44 21.10
CA LYS A 559 -10.39 20.46 20.38
C LYS A 559 -10.72 21.89 19.93
N PRO A 560 -11.02 22.11 18.63
CA PRO A 560 -11.50 23.38 18.11
C PRO A 560 -12.76 23.90 18.80
N VAL A 561 -12.75 25.16 19.24
CA VAL A 561 -13.90 25.78 19.92
C VAL A 561 -14.74 26.66 18.99
N ASN A 562 -14.13 27.31 17.99
CA ASN A 562 -14.82 28.26 17.11
C ASN A 562 -14.38 28.12 15.65
N ALA A 563 -15.07 28.83 14.75
CA ALA A 563 -14.81 28.78 13.31
C ALA A 563 -13.49 29.48 12.93
N ALA A 564 -13.10 30.52 13.69
CA ALA A 564 -11.84 31.24 13.53
C ALA A 564 -10.63 30.36 13.90
N GLY A 565 -10.83 29.29 14.65
CA GLY A 565 -9.80 28.35 15.09
C GLY A 565 -8.90 28.88 16.19
N GLU A 566 -9.44 29.72 17.06
CA GLU A 566 -8.71 30.20 18.24
C GLU A 566 -8.52 29.07 19.26
N LEU A 567 -7.42 29.15 20.03
CA LEU A 567 -7.18 28.24 21.14
C LEU A 567 -8.28 28.40 22.21
N ASN A 568 -8.64 27.30 22.85
CA ASN A 568 -9.65 27.30 23.92
C ASN A 568 -9.25 28.33 25.01
N PRO A 569 -10.10 29.33 25.33
CA PRO A 569 -9.78 30.33 26.34
C PRO A 569 -9.39 29.75 27.70
N LEU A 570 -9.99 28.61 28.10
CA LEU A 570 -9.63 27.92 29.34
C LEU A 570 -8.21 27.36 29.33
N LEU A 571 -7.71 26.92 28.17
CA LEU A 571 -6.31 26.48 28.02
C LEU A 571 -5.35 27.66 28.10
N VAL A 572 -5.74 28.81 27.56
CA VAL A 572 -4.94 30.05 27.61
C VAL A 572 -4.86 30.57 29.05
N GLU A 573 -5.98 30.62 29.75
CA GLU A 573 -6.05 31.01 31.17
C GLU A 573 -5.21 30.06 32.03
N TRP A 574 -5.42 28.74 31.88
CA TRP A 574 -4.63 27.72 32.58
C TRP A 574 -3.12 27.86 32.35
N TRP A 575 -2.68 28.07 31.10
CA TRP A 575 -1.27 28.27 30.79
C TRP A 575 -0.70 29.56 31.41
N THR A 576 -1.50 30.62 31.46
CA THR A 576 -1.10 31.92 32.03
C THR A 576 -0.88 31.82 33.54
N GLU A 577 -1.66 30.99 34.23
CA GLU A 577 -1.60 30.75 35.68
C GLU A 577 -0.46 29.80 36.11
N LEU A 578 0.20 29.08 35.20
CA LEU A 578 1.30 28.19 35.55
C LEU A 578 2.47 28.96 36.20
N GLU A 579 2.94 28.53 37.36
CA GLU A 579 4.11 29.16 38.00
C GLU A 579 5.43 28.74 37.33
N HIS A 580 5.49 27.51 36.82
CA HIS A 580 6.68 26.89 36.24
C HIS A 580 6.38 26.13 34.94
N ASN A 581 7.43 25.84 34.17
CA ASN A 581 7.45 25.06 32.94
C ASN A 581 6.57 25.61 31.80
N LYS A 582 6.27 26.92 31.80
CA LYS A 582 5.46 27.58 30.76
C LYS A 582 6.02 27.38 29.35
N ASN A 583 7.34 27.30 29.23
CA ASN A 583 8.04 27.11 27.96
C ASN A 583 8.08 25.64 27.50
N ARG A 584 7.35 24.72 28.15
CA ARG A 584 7.33 23.28 27.81
C ARG A 584 6.04 22.80 27.17
N LEU A 585 5.20 23.73 26.70
CA LEU A 585 3.89 23.46 26.13
C LEU A 585 3.78 24.03 24.72
N LEU A 586 3.24 23.24 23.81
CA LEU A 586 2.94 23.57 22.43
C LEU A 586 1.48 23.23 22.16
N PHE A 587 0.68 24.12 21.60
CA PHE A 587 -0.73 23.85 21.34
C PHE A 587 -1.05 23.84 19.86
N LEU A 588 -1.77 22.82 19.41
CA LEU A 588 -2.25 22.68 18.04
C LEU A 588 -3.78 22.67 18.03
N THR A 589 -4.39 23.54 17.21
CA THR A 589 -5.84 23.58 17.03
C THR A 589 -6.21 24.11 15.63
N GLY A 590 -7.48 24.42 15.43
CA GLY A 590 -7.96 25.12 14.24
C GLY A 590 -9.48 25.13 14.19
N SER A 591 -10.09 25.03 13.01
CA SER A 591 -11.51 25.39 12.84
C SER A 591 -12.49 24.30 13.30
N ASN A 592 -13.48 24.68 14.12
CA ASN A 592 -14.58 23.79 14.56
C ASN A 592 -15.46 23.32 13.40
N ARG A 593 -15.57 24.10 12.31
CA ARG A 593 -16.31 23.67 11.12
C ARG A 593 -15.65 22.43 10.49
N TYR A 594 -14.35 22.48 10.25
CA TYR A 594 -13.61 21.35 9.68
C TYR A 594 -13.53 20.17 10.65
N TYR A 595 -13.49 20.44 11.95
CA TYR A 595 -13.56 19.39 12.96
C TYR A 595 -14.84 18.56 12.89
N LYS A 596 -16.02 19.19 12.70
CA LYS A 596 -17.28 18.44 12.51
C LYS A 596 -17.25 17.59 11.24
N GLU A 597 -16.74 18.13 10.14
CA GLU A 597 -16.56 17.38 8.88
C GLU A 597 -15.57 16.22 9.04
N LEU A 598 -14.52 16.39 9.86
CA LEU A 598 -13.56 15.35 10.22
C LEU A 598 -14.21 14.22 11.01
N ILE A 599 -15.06 14.53 12.00
CA ILE A 599 -15.81 13.51 12.75
C ILE A 599 -16.74 12.70 11.82
N GLU A 600 -17.47 13.36 10.92
CA GLU A 600 -18.31 12.66 9.94
C GLU A 600 -17.48 11.77 8.99
N SER A 601 -16.32 12.25 8.54
CA SER A 601 -15.39 11.46 7.72
C SER A 601 -14.81 10.26 8.48
N MET A 602 -14.58 10.43 9.79
CA MET A 602 -14.10 9.36 10.68
C MET A 602 -15.17 8.28 10.88
N LYS A 603 -16.44 8.66 11.02
CA LYS A 603 -17.56 7.69 11.06
C LYS A 603 -17.67 6.89 9.77
N ASP A 604 -17.53 7.54 8.62
CA ASP A 604 -17.53 6.87 7.31
C ASP A 604 -16.40 5.83 7.23
N TYR A 605 -15.18 6.22 7.65
CA TYR A 605 -14.03 5.32 7.66
C TYR A 605 -14.24 4.11 8.58
N LEU A 606 -14.68 4.35 9.82
CA LEU A 606 -14.98 3.27 10.78
C LEU A 606 -16.08 2.33 10.28
N ALA A 607 -17.11 2.87 9.62
CA ALA A 607 -18.16 2.04 9.03
C ALA A 607 -17.62 1.15 7.91
N TRP A 608 -16.76 1.67 7.03
CA TRP A 608 -16.09 0.87 6.00
C TRP A 608 -15.12 -0.16 6.56
N ASP A 609 -14.42 0.15 7.65
CA ASP A 609 -13.55 -0.79 8.34
C ASP A 609 -14.35 -1.99 8.89
N GLU A 610 -15.50 -1.73 9.52
CA GLU A 610 -16.43 -2.78 9.97
C GLU A 610 -16.98 -3.62 8.81
N VAL A 611 -17.30 -3.01 7.66
CA VAL A 611 -17.68 -3.75 6.44
C VAL A 611 -16.55 -4.68 6.01
N MET A 612 -15.32 -4.18 5.94
CA MET A 612 -14.16 -4.98 5.54
C MET A 612 -13.87 -6.12 6.53
N ASN A 613 -13.98 -5.86 7.84
CA ASN A 613 -13.84 -6.86 8.88
C ASN A 613 -14.94 -7.95 8.77
N ALA A 614 -16.19 -7.55 8.48
CA ALA A 614 -17.27 -8.50 8.25
C ALA A 614 -17.05 -9.37 7.01
N LEU A 615 -16.62 -8.79 5.88
CA LEU A 615 -16.29 -9.54 4.66
C LEU A 615 -15.15 -10.53 4.88
N ASN A 616 -14.09 -10.10 5.57
CA ASN A 616 -12.96 -10.95 5.93
C ASN A 616 -13.38 -12.08 6.89
N GLY A 617 -14.24 -11.79 7.87
CA GLY A 617 -14.73 -12.78 8.84
C GLY A 617 -15.56 -13.90 8.21
N ILE A 618 -16.27 -13.62 7.11
CA ILE A 618 -17.04 -14.61 6.34
C ILE A 618 -16.17 -15.29 5.26
N GLY A 619 -14.94 -14.83 5.04
CA GLY A 619 -14.01 -15.42 4.08
C GLY A 619 -14.32 -15.06 2.61
N VAL A 620 -14.88 -13.88 2.36
CA VAL A 620 -15.14 -13.40 0.99
C VAL A 620 -13.80 -13.22 0.24
N SER A 621 -13.73 -13.71 -1.00
CA SER A 621 -12.52 -13.63 -1.82
C SER A 621 -12.17 -12.18 -2.18
N SER A 622 -10.87 -11.84 -2.18
CA SER A 622 -10.38 -10.50 -2.58
C SER A 622 -10.61 -10.15 -4.05
N ILE A 623 -11.00 -11.12 -4.87
CA ILE A 623 -11.34 -10.91 -6.28
C ILE A 623 -12.81 -10.50 -6.42
N ASP A 624 -13.64 -10.72 -5.40
CA ASP A 624 -15.07 -10.39 -5.42
C ASP A 624 -15.29 -8.89 -5.69
N PRO A 625 -16.19 -8.50 -6.61
CA PRO A 625 -16.46 -7.10 -6.92
C PRO A 625 -16.84 -6.26 -5.70
N GLU A 626 -17.62 -6.81 -4.77
CA GLU A 626 -18.04 -6.11 -3.55
C GLU A 626 -16.88 -5.93 -2.57
N TYR A 627 -15.97 -6.93 -2.49
CA TYR A 627 -14.74 -6.80 -1.72
C TYR A 627 -13.86 -5.67 -2.26
N LYS A 628 -13.60 -5.66 -3.58
CA LYS A 628 -12.79 -4.60 -4.22
C LYS A 628 -13.41 -3.22 -4.05
N ARG A 629 -14.75 -3.15 -4.12
CA ARG A 629 -15.48 -1.91 -3.89
C ARG A 629 -15.29 -1.41 -2.46
N ALA A 630 -15.50 -2.27 -1.46
CA ALA A 630 -15.32 -1.91 -0.06
C ALA A 630 -13.86 -1.53 0.25
N GLU A 631 -12.87 -2.24 -0.30
CA GLU A 631 -11.45 -1.91 -0.17
C GLU A 631 -11.12 -0.53 -0.74
N SER A 632 -11.63 -0.23 -1.94
CA SER A 632 -11.48 1.07 -2.60
C SER A 632 -12.12 2.20 -1.79
N GLU A 633 -13.35 2.02 -1.31
CA GLU A 633 -14.05 3.02 -0.49
C GLU A 633 -13.41 3.21 0.89
N LEU A 634 -12.88 2.14 1.51
CA LEU A 634 -12.10 2.23 2.74
C LEU A 634 -10.84 3.10 2.51
N GLY A 635 -10.09 2.85 1.44
CA GLY A 635 -8.93 3.68 1.08
C GLY A 635 -9.29 5.14 0.82
N ASN A 636 -10.36 5.39 0.05
CA ASN A 636 -10.84 6.75 -0.22
C ASN A 636 -11.31 7.47 1.04
N SER A 637 -11.98 6.77 1.97
CA SER A 637 -12.40 7.35 3.25
C SER A 637 -11.20 7.65 4.16
N ALA A 638 -10.15 6.83 4.17
CA ALA A 638 -8.91 7.10 4.89
C ALA A 638 -8.22 8.38 4.39
N LEU A 639 -8.10 8.53 3.06
CA LEU A 639 -7.55 9.75 2.45
C LEU A 639 -8.37 10.99 2.83
N ARG A 640 -9.71 10.90 2.78
CA ARG A 640 -10.59 11.98 3.24
C ARG A 640 -10.32 12.35 4.70
N VAL A 641 -10.15 11.38 5.60
CA VAL A 641 -9.80 11.66 7.01
C VAL A 641 -8.47 12.41 7.10
N LEU A 642 -7.43 11.97 6.40
CA LEU A 642 -6.12 12.63 6.41
C LEU A 642 -6.17 14.08 5.89
N GLU A 643 -6.88 14.32 4.79
CA GLU A 643 -7.09 15.67 4.26
C GLU A 643 -7.85 16.57 5.26
N ARG A 644 -8.84 16.01 5.96
CA ARG A 644 -9.61 16.71 6.98
C ARG A 644 -8.80 16.97 8.25
N ILE A 645 -7.87 16.09 8.66
CA ILE A 645 -6.92 16.33 9.75
C ILE A 645 -6.06 17.56 9.42
N LYS A 646 -5.43 17.56 8.23
CA LYS A 646 -4.61 18.69 7.75
C LYS A 646 -5.41 19.98 7.67
N SER A 647 -6.66 19.90 7.21
CA SER A 647 -7.57 21.05 7.12
C SER A 647 -8.03 21.56 8.49
N THR A 648 -8.12 20.69 9.50
CA THR A 648 -8.65 21.04 10.82
C THR A 648 -7.57 21.62 11.73
N PHE A 649 -6.39 21.01 11.77
CA PHE A 649 -5.32 21.35 12.71
C PHE A 649 -4.22 22.17 12.02
N GLN A 650 -4.50 23.45 11.78
CA GLN A 650 -3.59 24.35 11.05
C GLN A 650 -2.92 25.40 11.94
N LYS A 651 -3.44 25.65 13.14
CA LYS A 651 -2.99 26.77 13.99
C LYS A 651 -2.15 26.25 15.14
N LEU A 652 -0.90 26.69 15.17
CA LEU A 652 0.05 26.36 16.21
C LEU A 652 0.24 27.56 17.14
N TYR A 653 0.17 27.31 18.44
CA TYR A 653 0.40 28.29 19.48
C TYR A 653 1.58 27.85 20.34
N TYR A 654 2.56 28.73 20.51
CA TYR A 654 3.73 28.46 21.33
C TYR A 654 4.13 29.68 22.18
N PRO A 655 4.80 29.47 23.33
CA PRO A 655 5.30 30.55 24.18
C PRO A 655 6.34 31.43 23.46
N ASN A 656 6.12 32.74 23.39
CA ASN A 656 7.08 33.72 22.86
C ASN A 656 6.82 35.11 23.47
N ASN A 657 7.88 35.87 23.79
CA ASN A 657 7.74 37.18 24.45
C ASN A 657 8.52 38.28 23.72
N ASP A 658 7.83 39.36 23.33
CA ASP A 658 8.47 40.62 22.91
C ASP A 658 8.08 41.87 23.75
N ILE A 659 7.02 41.84 24.58
CA ILE A 659 6.61 43.01 25.39
C ILE A 659 5.93 42.60 26.70
N THR A 660 6.53 42.96 27.86
CA THR A 660 6.03 43.09 29.26
C THR A 660 5.01 42.09 29.88
N LYS A 661 4.39 41.17 29.13
CA LYS A 661 3.47 40.11 29.60
C LYS A 661 3.69 38.82 28.81
N ASP A 662 3.48 37.68 29.48
CA ASP A 662 3.49 36.36 28.86
C ASP A 662 2.32 36.21 27.86
N TYR A 663 2.60 35.82 26.62
CA TYR A 663 1.56 35.46 25.63
C TYR A 663 1.96 34.25 24.78
N LEU A 664 0.95 33.63 24.16
CA LEU A 664 1.13 32.56 23.18
C LEU A 664 1.15 33.17 21.77
N HIS A 665 2.24 33.01 21.05
CA HIS A 665 2.34 33.42 19.66
C HIS A 665 1.67 32.39 18.74
N GLN A 666 0.90 32.87 17.76
CA GLN A 666 0.14 32.04 16.83
C GLN A 666 0.78 32.07 15.45
N ILE A 667 0.97 30.89 14.87
CA ILE A 667 1.38 30.71 13.47
C ILE A 667 0.45 29.71 12.77
N GLU A 668 0.47 29.71 11.44
CA GLU A 668 -0.19 28.69 10.62
C GLU A 668 0.82 27.68 10.11
N ILE A 669 0.49 26.39 10.24
CA ILE A 669 1.33 25.27 9.84
C ILE A 669 1.15 25.00 8.35
N ASP A 670 2.25 24.93 7.60
CA ASP A 670 2.23 24.64 6.17
C ASP A 670 2.52 23.15 5.87
N TYR A 671 1.43 22.40 5.65
CA TYR A 671 1.48 20.99 5.26
C TYR A 671 2.05 20.72 3.85
N SER A 672 2.30 21.75 3.02
CA SER A 672 2.79 21.60 1.64
C SER A 672 4.31 21.37 1.54
N THR A 673 5.05 21.73 2.58
CA THR A 673 6.51 21.63 2.65
C THR A 673 7.03 20.19 2.54
N ILE A 674 6.23 19.20 2.95
CA ILE A 674 6.61 17.78 2.97
C ILE A 674 6.32 17.08 1.64
N THR A 675 5.34 17.55 0.86
CA THR A 675 4.90 16.93 -0.40
C THR A 675 6.00 16.81 -1.47
N LYS A 676 7.13 17.53 -1.34
CA LYS A 676 8.24 17.51 -2.31
C LYS A 676 9.27 16.39 -2.09
N LYS A 677 9.28 15.70 -0.94
CA LYS A 677 10.20 14.56 -0.68
C LYS A 677 9.53 13.19 -0.83
N SER A 678 8.21 13.14 -0.89
CA SER A 678 7.43 11.91 -1.02
C SER A 678 6.84 11.80 -2.43
N GLU A 679 7.65 11.47 -3.43
CA GLU A 679 7.09 10.84 -4.64
C GLU A 679 6.48 9.50 -4.21
N ALA A 680 5.18 9.39 -4.45
CA ALA A 680 4.33 8.30 -4.03
C ALA A 680 4.80 6.96 -4.63
N GLU A 681 5.30 6.05 -3.80
CA GLU A 681 5.09 4.63 -4.08
C GLU A 681 3.63 4.29 -3.71
N PRO A 682 2.80 3.85 -4.66
CA PRO A 682 1.47 3.35 -4.33
C PRO A 682 1.64 2.12 -3.43
N VAL A 683 0.69 1.95 -2.50
CA VAL A 683 0.57 0.77 -1.63
C VAL A 683 0.62 -0.49 -2.49
N LYS A 684 1.80 -1.10 -2.62
CA LYS A 684 1.93 -2.47 -3.08
C LYS A 684 1.61 -3.34 -1.89
N THR A 685 0.42 -3.95 -1.91
CA THR A 685 0.08 -5.10 -1.08
C THR A 685 1.08 -6.21 -1.41
N ARG A 686 2.25 -6.18 -0.77
CA ARG A 686 3.18 -7.30 -0.80
C ARG A 686 2.46 -8.44 -0.09
N GLN A 687 2.03 -9.44 -0.86
CA GLN A 687 1.74 -10.77 -0.37
C GLN A 687 3.03 -11.35 0.24
N SER A 688 3.34 -10.95 1.47
CA SER A 688 4.33 -11.64 2.29
C SER A 688 3.62 -12.85 2.88
N ARG A 689 3.81 -14.00 2.23
CA ARG A 689 3.58 -15.30 2.87
C ARG A 689 4.55 -15.38 4.05
N ASN A 690 3.99 -15.51 5.25
CA ASN A 690 4.64 -15.75 6.54
C ASN A 690 5.19 -14.51 7.26
N SER A 691 4.27 -13.70 7.79
CA SER A 691 4.46 -13.15 9.14
C SER A 691 3.15 -13.34 9.91
N VAL A 692 3.28 -13.76 11.17
CA VAL A 692 2.17 -14.00 12.09
C VAL A 692 1.29 -12.74 12.12
N PHE A 693 0.00 -12.89 11.81
CA PHE A 693 -1.00 -11.81 11.89
C PHE A 693 -1.07 -11.28 13.33
N SER A 694 -0.26 -10.28 13.68
CA SER A 694 -0.67 -9.33 14.71
C SER A 694 -1.68 -8.41 14.05
N ALA A 695 -2.93 -8.42 14.51
CA ALA A 695 -3.98 -7.53 14.00
C ALA A 695 -3.45 -6.09 13.99
N LYS A 696 -3.23 -5.53 12.79
CA LYS A 696 -2.87 -4.11 12.65
C LYS A 696 -4.02 -3.29 13.20
N SER A 697 -3.72 -2.37 14.12
CA SER A 697 -4.71 -1.46 14.71
C SER A 697 -5.43 -0.68 13.60
N VAL A 698 -6.71 -0.38 13.80
CA VAL A 698 -7.52 0.48 12.90
C VAL A 698 -6.78 1.79 12.56
N VAL A 699 -6.02 2.33 13.52
CA VAL A 699 -5.20 3.54 13.34
C VAL A 699 -4.02 3.29 12.38
N ASP A 700 -3.35 2.14 12.47
CA ASP A 700 -2.23 1.80 11.58
C ASP A 700 -2.71 1.60 10.14
N GLN A 701 -3.92 1.06 9.97
CA GLN A 701 -4.54 0.89 8.65
C GLN A 701 -4.94 2.24 8.04
N LEU A 702 -5.51 3.15 8.85
CA LEU A 702 -5.91 4.50 8.42
C LEU A 702 -4.70 5.32 7.95
N LEU A 703 -3.65 5.38 8.79
CA LEU A 703 -2.51 6.26 8.54
C LEU A 703 -1.55 5.69 7.49
N GLY A 704 -1.39 4.36 7.44
CA GLY A 704 -0.35 3.73 6.62
C GLY A 704 1.03 4.33 6.94
N ASN A 705 1.70 4.85 5.90
CA ASN A 705 3.00 5.53 6.01
C ASN A 705 2.90 7.05 6.25
N ASN A 706 1.69 7.63 6.20
CA ASN A 706 1.46 9.07 6.34
C ASN A 706 1.52 9.48 7.82
N ARG A 707 2.74 9.64 8.33
CA ARG A 707 3.07 10.00 9.73
C ARG A 707 4.05 11.16 9.77
N ASP A 708 3.71 12.22 9.06
CA ASP A 708 4.60 13.35 8.84
C ASP A 708 4.34 14.52 9.80
N GLY A 709 3.43 14.36 10.78
CA GLY A 709 2.93 15.46 11.60
C GLY A 709 4.01 16.20 12.39
N GLU A 710 4.99 15.49 12.94
CA GLU A 710 6.12 16.09 13.67
C GLU A 710 6.99 16.96 12.76
N GLU A 711 7.34 16.45 11.57
CA GLU A 711 8.20 17.16 10.63
C GLU A 711 7.57 18.48 10.18
N VAL A 712 6.24 18.53 10.00
CA VAL A 712 5.57 19.79 9.62
C VAL A 712 5.70 20.82 10.74
N ILE A 713 5.47 20.40 11.99
CA ILE A 713 5.58 21.26 13.17
C ILE A 713 7.03 21.74 13.34
N LYS A 714 8.00 20.83 13.16
CA LYS A 714 9.44 21.12 13.23
C LYS A 714 9.84 22.21 12.25
N GLN A 715 9.45 22.09 10.99
CA GLN A 715 9.78 23.08 9.96
C GLN A 715 9.10 24.43 10.24
N SER A 716 7.84 24.45 10.67
CA SER A 716 7.14 25.68 11.05
C SER A 716 7.82 26.40 12.22
N LEU A 717 8.26 25.67 13.26
CA LEU A 717 8.95 26.28 14.41
C LEU A 717 10.38 26.73 14.09
N LYS A 718 11.07 26.07 13.14
CA LYS A 718 12.38 26.51 12.63
C LYS A 718 12.28 27.83 11.88
N ASN A 719 11.29 27.95 10.99
CA ASN A 719 11.09 29.17 10.21
C ASN A 719 10.81 30.41 11.09
N GLU A 720 10.18 30.18 12.23
CA GLU A 720 9.84 31.22 13.22
C GLU A 720 10.95 31.43 14.26
N GLY A 721 12.06 30.70 14.18
CA GLY A 721 13.20 30.81 15.11
C GLY A 721 12.91 30.28 16.52
N LYS A 722 11.76 29.64 16.76
CA LYS A 722 11.45 29.02 18.07
C LYS A 722 12.22 27.73 18.30
N TYR A 723 12.53 26.97 17.25
CA TYR A 723 13.32 25.74 17.33
C TYR A 723 14.62 25.88 16.54
N ILE A 724 15.75 25.56 17.17
CA ILE A 724 17.09 25.68 16.59
C ILE A 724 17.82 24.33 16.56
N GLU A 725 18.66 24.14 15.54
CA GLU A 725 19.62 23.05 15.45
C GLU A 725 20.99 23.67 15.23
N ILE A 726 21.90 23.44 16.17
CA ILE A 726 23.23 24.05 16.19
C ILE A 726 24.29 22.95 16.06
N ASP A 727 25.26 23.17 15.17
CA ASP A 727 26.49 22.40 15.13
C ASP A 727 27.48 22.92 16.18
N ILE A 728 27.69 22.12 17.22
CA ILE A 728 28.62 22.41 18.31
C ILE A 728 30.07 22.59 17.87
N ASN A 729 30.42 22.14 16.65
CA ASN A 729 31.75 22.29 16.08
C ASN A 729 31.93 23.61 15.33
N ASP A 730 30.85 24.34 15.02
CA ASP A 730 30.92 25.66 14.41
C ASP A 730 31.09 26.74 15.50
N PRO A 731 32.23 27.45 15.54
CA PRO A 731 32.46 28.51 16.53
C PRO A 731 31.48 29.68 16.41
N LYS A 732 30.90 29.94 15.24
CA LYS A 732 29.94 31.04 15.01
C LYS A 732 28.59 30.70 15.60
N GLU A 733 28.04 29.53 15.27
CA GLU A 733 26.74 29.10 15.81
C GLU A 733 26.81 28.94 17.35
N MET A 734 27.94 28.48 17.88
CA MET A 734 28.15 28.43 19.33
C MET A 734 28.26 29.82 19.98
N ALA A 735 28.70 30.85 19.25
CA ALA A 735 28.68 32.22 19.72
C ALA A 735 27.26 32.81 19.71
N GLU A 736 26.46 32.51 18.68
CA GLU A 736 25.03 32.88 18.63
C GLU A 736 24.24 32.23 19.77
N LEU A 737 24.46 30.93 20.03
CA LEU A 737 23.89 30.24 21.19
C LEU A 737 24.32 30.89 22.51
N ASP A 738 25.58 31.32 22.61
CA ASP A 738 26.08 32.02 23.79
C ASP A 738 25.33 33.33 24.03
N GLU A 739 25.14 34.15 23.00
CA GLU A 739 24.36 35.38 23.08
C GLU A 739 22.93 35.11 23.55
N ASP A 740 22.29 34.08 23.01
CA ASP A 740 20.94 33.67 23.42
C ASP A 740 20.89 33.19 24.88
N VAL A 741 21.86 32.38 25.33
CA VAL A 741 21.95 31.94 26.73
C VAL A 741 22.16 33.14 27.66
N GLN A 742 23.06 34.06 27.31
CA GLN A 742 23.32 35.27 28.10
C GLN A 742 22.06 36.14 28.18
N ALA A 743 21.40 36.40 27.06
CA ALA A 743 20.23 37.27 26.99
C ALA A 743 19.00 36.65 27.66
N SER A 744 18.74 35.36 27.41
CA SER A 744 17.48 34.71 27.75
C SER A 744 17.53 33.90 29.03
N LEU A 745 18.64 33.27 29.41
CA LEU A 745 18.73 32.46 30.64
C LEU A 745 19.46 33.18 31.77
N LEU A 746 20.57 33.85 31.47
CA LEU A 746 21.39 34.52 32.49
C LEU A 746 21.00 35.98 32.72
N ASP A 747 20.36 36.67 31.78
CA ASP A 747 19.90 38.07 31.92
C ASP A 747 20.91 39.06 32.56
N ILE A 748 20.52 40.32 32.73
CA ILE A 748 21.42 41.34 33.28
C ILE A 748 21.66 41.10 34.78
N ALA A 749 20.67 40.59 35.52
CA ALA A 749 20.75 40.43 36.98
C ALA A 749 21.54 39.17 37.37
N THR A 750 21.44 38.08 36.61
CA THR A 750 22.17 36.84 36.90
C THR A 750 23.57 36.86 36.29
N SER A 751 23.82 37.60 35.20
CA SER A 751 25.18 37.85 34.67
C SER A 751 26.10 38.64 35.61
N GLN A 752 25.53 39.26 36.66
CA GLN A 752 26.27 39.90 37.74
C GLN A 752 26.65 38.93 38.87
N ARG A 753 26.05 37.73 38.93
CA ARG A 753 26.41 36.70 39.92
C ARG A 753 27.74 36.04 39.57
N THR A 754 28.44 35.58 40.60
CA THR A 754 29.71 34.86 40.48
C THR A 754 29.51 33.37 40.20
N SER A 755 28.43 32.76 40.73
CA SER A 755 28.06 31.36 40.51
C SER A 755 26.54 31.16 40.32
N ILE A 756 26.17 30.03 39.72
CA ILE A 756 24.79 29.57 39.51
C ILE A 756 24.72 28.03 39.49
N THR A 757 23.65 27.42 39.99
CA THR A 757 23.48 25.96 39.88
C THR A 757 23.00 25.55 38.49
N TRP A 758 23.41 24.37 38.03
CA TRP A 758 22.96 23.87 36.72
C TRP A 758 21.45 23.59 36.67
N ASP A 759 20.87 23.13 37.79
CA ASP A 759 19.42 22.94 37.91
C ASP A 759 18.64 24.26 37.78
N GLU A 760 19.17 25.38 38.28
CA GLU A 760 18.54 26.70 38.13
C GLU A 760 18.55 27.15 36.66
N ILE A 761 19.61 26.87 35.90
CA ILE A 761 19.67 27.15 34.46
C ILE A 761 18.63 26.30 33.71
N ARG A 762 18.55 25.00 33.99
CA ARG A 762 17.53 24.10 33.39
C ARG A 762 16.11 24.52 33.74
N GLN A 763 15.86 24.94 34.99
CA GLN A 763 14.55 25.45 35.40
C GLN A 763 14.19 26.74 34.66
N ARG A 764 15.14 27.68 34.51
CA ARG A 764 14.93 28.90 33.72
C ARG A 764 14.62 28.60 32.26
N ALA A 765 15.28 27.62 31.65
CA ALA A 765 15.00 27.21 30.28
C ALA A 765 13.58 26.66 30.11
N ALA A 766 13.04 25.99 31.14
CA ALA A 766 11.67 25.50 31.17
C ALA A 766 10.64 26.60 31.49
N ASP A 767 11.00 27.59 32.31
CA ASP A 767 10.08 28.63 32.77
C ASP A 767 9.95 29.79 31.78
N ARG A 768 11.04 30.18 31.11
CA ARG A 768 11.09 31.42 30.30
C ARG A 768 10.52 31.23 28.89
N PRO A 769 9.39 31.87 28.53
CA PRO A 769 8.76 31.72 27.20
C PRO A 769 9.65 32.10 26.01
N LYS A 770 10.58 33.07 26.19
CA LYS A 770 11.48 33.52 25.13
C LYS A 770 12.57 32.50 24.78
N TRP A 771 12.87 31.57 25.70
CA TRP A 771 13.93 30.59 25.45
C TRP A 771 13.57 29.68 24.27
N VAL A 772 14.50 29.55 23.32
CA VAL A 772 14.37 28.71 22.14
C VAL A 772 14.37 27.23 22.52
N TRP A 773 13.69 26.42 21.73
CA TRP A 773 13.71 24.97 21.84
C TRP A 773 14.82 24.38 20.99
N HIS A 774 15.38 23.29 21.47
CA HIS A 774 16.52 22.64 20.87
C HIS A 774 16.49 21.15 21.24
N VAL A 775 17.35 20.38 20.61
CA VAL A 775 17.58 18.97 20.99
C VAL A 775 18.00 18.87 22.46
N PRO A 776 17.52 17.89 23.25
CA PRO A 776 17.63 17.90 24.72
C PRO A 776 19.06 18.02 25.28
N ASP A 777 20.06 17.53 24.57
CA ASP A 777 21.47 17.50 24.99
C ASP A 777 22.25 18.79 24.65
N LEU A 778 21.69 19.73 23.87
CA LEU A 778 22.43 20.91 23.40
C LEU A 778 22.88 21.80 24.57
N LEU A 779 22.05 21.99 25.59
CA LEU A 779 22.36 22.86 26.73
C LEU A 779 23.50 22.27 27.58
N ASP A 780 23.51 20.94 27.76
CA ASP A 780 24.59 20.23 28.46
C ASP A 780 25.90 20.30 27.65
N ARG A 781 25.83 20.12 26.31
CA ARG A 781 26.99 20.30 25.43
C ARG A 781 27.53 21.74 25.45
N TYR A 782 26.65 22.74 25.56
CA TYR A 782 27.03 24.14 25.72
C TYR A 782 27.77 24.39 27.04
N LYS A 783 27.31 23.79 28.16
CA LYS A 783 28.05 23.82 29.43
C LYS A 783 29.45 23.25 29.27
N ASP A 784 29.58 22.07 28.68
CA ASP A 784 30.88 21.43 28.46
C ASP A 784 31.80 22.30 27.60
N TRP A 785 31.25 22.96 26.58
CA TRP A 785 31.99 23.91 25.75
C TRP A 785 32.48 25.13 26.54
N LYS A 786 31.65 25.71 27.42
CA LYS A 786 32.05 26.83 28.30
C LYS A 786 33.13 26.45 29.30
N ILE A 787 33.06 25.24 29.85
CA ILE A 787 34.06 24.71 30.77
C ILE A 787 35.38 24.46 30.02
N ARG A 788 35.32 23.78 28.87
CA ARG A 788 36.49 23.47 28.04
C ARG A 788 37.22 24.73 27.55
N THR A 789 36.49 25.80 27.27
CA THR A 789 37.05 27.10 26.85
C THR A 789 37.56 27.94 28.02
N GLY A 790 37.45 27.46 29.27
CA GLY A 790 37.90 28.15 30.47
C GLY A 790 37.07 29.39 30.84
N LYS A 791 35.93 29.58 30.17
CA LYS A 791 35.00 30.69 30.43
C LYS A 791 34.19 30.43 31.70
N TRP A 792 33.85 29.17 31.97
CA TRP A 792 33.19 28.73 33.22
C TRP A 792 34.04 27.69 33.96
N LEU A 793 33.82 27.56 35.26
CA LEU A 793 34.40 26.50 36.09
C LEU A 793 33.29 25.76 36.82
N GLU A 794 33.34 24.43 36.85
CA GLU A 794 32.41 23.60 37.62
C GLU A 794 32.99 23.30 39.00
N ASP A 795 32.26 23.66 40.05
CA ASP A 795 32.58 23.39 41.45
C ASP A 795 31.38 22.69 42.11
N GLY A 796 31.41 21.35 42.13
CA GLY A 796 30.31 20.53 42.62
C GLY A 796 29.04 20.68 41.77
N TYR A 797 27.98 21.26 42.36
CA TYR A 797 26.70 21.52 41.69
C TYR A 797 26.57 22.96 41.14
N GLU A 798 27.57 23.80 41.42
CA GLU A 798 27.62 25.20 40.99
C GLU A 798 28.55 25.39 39.80
N ILE A 799 28.18 26.32 38.93
CA ILE A 799 28.98 26.80 37.82
C ILE A 799 29.41 28.22 38.16
N ILE A 800 30.72 28.42 38.27
CA ILE A 800 31.33 29.74 38.41
C ILE A 800 31.38 30.38 37.03
N LEU A 801 30.62 31.47 36.86
CA LEU A 801 30.42 32.14 35.57
C LEU A 801 31.63 33.00 35.13
N LYS A 802 32.48 33.39 36.09
CA LYS A 802 33.69 34.22 35.90
C LYS A 802 34.83 33.69 36.78
N PRO A 803 35.48 32.57 36.42
CA PRO A 803 36.59 32.05 37.19
C PRO A 803 37.81 32.98 37.12
N GLN A 804 38.47 33.20 38.25
CA GLN A 804 39.74 33.94 38.29
C GLN A 804 40.88 33.00 37.88
N HIS A 805 41.74 33.47 36.98
CA HIS A 805 42.92 32.72 36.55
C HIS A 805 44.18 33.33 37.17
N LYS A 806 45.27 32.55 37.29
CA LYS A 806 46.55 33.10 37.74
C LYS A 806 47.25 33.78 36.56
N ALA A 807 47.75 34.99 36.78
CA ALA A 807 48.62 35.70 35.85
C ALA A 807 49.96 34.96 35.71
N ALA A 808 50.53 34.97 34.51
CA ALA A 808 51.83 34.35 34.27
C ALA A 808 52.59 35.14 33.21
N VAL A 809 53.91 35.25 33.40
CA VAL A 809 54.84 35.75 32.40
C VAL A 809 55.95 34.72 32.22
N THR A 810 56.27 34.46 30.96
CA THR A 810 57.45 33.68 30.57
C THR A 810 58.17 34.42 29.46
N VAL A 811 59.48 34.24 29.36
CA VAL A 811 60.27 34.79 28.25
C VAL A 811 60.36 33.71 27.17
N ASP A 812 60.11 34.09 25.92
CA ASP A 812 60.31 33.22 24.76
C ASP A 812 61.77 32.74 24.69
N SER A 813 61.99 31.52 24.20
CA SER A 813 63.33 30.95 24.10
C SER A 813 64.23 31.68 23.10
N ASP A 814 63.63 32.36 22.13
CA ASP A 814 64.34 33.10 21.09
C ASP A 814 64.68 34.53 21.55
N VAL A 815 65.86 34.67 22.16
CA VAL A 815 66.43 35.97 22.55
C VAL A 815 67.18 36.57 21.35
N GLU A 816 66.79 37.77 20.94
CA GLU A 816 67.51 38.52 19.92
C GLU A 816 68.57 39.42 20.59
N TYR A 817 69.75 39.50 19.98
CA TYR A 817 70.90 40.22 20.53
C TYR A 817 71.28 41.34 19.58
N ASP A 818 71.13 42.59 20.03
CA ASP A 818 71.57 43.79 19.34
C ASP A 818 72.93 44.24 19.92
N PHE A 819 74.00 43.79 19.27
CA PHE A 819 75.38 44.11 19.64
C PHE A 819 75.81 45.54 19.27
N GLU A 820 75.02 46.28 18.48
CA GLU A 820 75.32 47.67 18.12
C GLU A 820 74.89 48.63 19.25
N ASN A 821 73.74 48.34 19.86
CA ASN A 821 73.15 49.17 20.93
C ASN A 821 73.38 48.61 22.36
N ASP A 822 74.07 47.47 22.46
CA ASP A 822 74.29 46.68 23.68
C ASP A 822 72.96 46.28 24.37
N GLU A 823 71.96 45.91 23.56
CA GLU A 823 70.60 45.56 23.98
C GLU A 823 70.26 44.11 23.64
N ILE A 824 69.48 43.46 24.50
CA ILE A 824 68.78 42.22 24.16
C ILE A 824 67.30 42.54 23.95
N VAL A 825 66.70 41.90 22.96
CA VAL A 825 65.26 41.97 22.71
C VAL A 825 64.63 40.66 23.15
N LEU A 826 63.68 40.75 24.07
CA LEU A 826 62.95 39.64 24.64
C LEU A 826 61.49 39.70 24.21
N LYS A 827 60.94 38.57 23.82
CA LYS A 827 59.50 38.41 23.69
C LYS A 827 58.93 37.80 24.96
N LEU A 828 57.97 38.46 25.59
CA LEU A 828 57.28 38.01 26.79
C LEU A 828 55.94 37.37 26.43
N ASN A 829 55.77 36.12 26.82
CA ASN A 829 54.50 35.40 26.74
C ASN A 829 53.74 35.63 28.05
N VAL A 830 52.79 36.57 28.01
CA VAL A 830 51.97 36.98 29.16
C VAL A 830 50.58 36.37 29.06
N LYS A 831 50.06 35.84 30.17
CA LYS A 831 48.69 35.31 30.29
C LYS A 831 48.00 35.93 31.50
N ASN A 832 46.72 36.28 31.33
CA ASN A 832 45.82 36.74 32.40
C ASN A 832 46.36 37.93 33.22
N ALA A 833 47.14 38.82 32.60
CA ALA A 833 47.69 40.03 33.20
C ALA A 833 47.59 41.19 32.21
N ASP A 834 47.51 42.41 32.75
CA ASP A 834 47.54 43.66 31.98
C ASP A 834 48.88 44.39 32.12
N THR A 835 49.69 44.01 33.11
CA THR A 835 50.92 44.71 33.47
C THR A 835 52.02 43.70 33.78
N VAL A 836 53.24 43.95 33.28
CA VAL A 836 54.42 43.17 33.65
C VAL A 836 55.48 44.11 34.21
N TYR A 837 56.06 43.73 35.34
CA TYR A 837 57.19 44.42 35.95
C TYR A 837 58.46 43.55 35.89
N TYR A 838 59.63 44.19 35.82
CA TYR A 838 60.90 43.50 35.86
C TYR A 838 61.94 44.19 36.75
N ASN A 839 62.86 43.40 37.30
CA ASN A 839 64.08 43.85 37.98
C ASN A 839 65.30 43.04 37.52
N PRO A 840 66.49 43.65 37.41
CA PRO A 840 67.74 42.91 37.28
C PRO A 840 67.99 42.05 38.54
N GLY A 841 68.44 40.82 38.35
CA GLY A 841 68.71 39.85 39.41
C GLY A 841 67.65 38.75 39.52
N THR A 842 67.65 38.04 40.65
CA THR A 842 66.81 36.87 40.94
C THR A 842 65.59 37.17 41.82
N THR A 843 65.42 38.42 42.23
CA THR A 843 64.35 38.87 43.11
C THR A 843 63.67 40.07 42.49
N ILE A 844 62.36 40.20 42.69
CA ILE A 844 61.60 41.38 42.27
C ILE A 844 61.12 42.14 43.51
N ASP A 845 61.30 43.45 43.50
CA ASP A 845 60.77 44.37 44.50
C ASP A 845 59.92 45.40 43.74
N LEU A 846 58.61 45.35 43.95
CA LEU A 846 57.63 46.16 43.21
C LEU A 846 57.81 47.67 43.38
N VAL A 847 58.54 48.13 44.40
CA VAL A 847 58.85 49.56 44.59
C VAL A 847 59.92 50.04 43.61
N THR A 848 60.83 49.15 43.23
CA THR A 848 61.99 49.44 42.35
C THR A 848 61.83 48.86 40.94
N ALA A 849 60.85 47.97 40.75
CA ALA A 849 60.57 47.30 39.50
C ALA A 849 60.09 48.26 38.41
N LYS A 850 60.62 48.05 37.20
CA LYS A 850 60.28 48.83 36.02
C LYS A 850 59.18 48.13 35.25
N ASN A 851 58.27 48.92 34.67
CA ASN A 851 57.24 48.39 33.79
C ASN A 851 57.85 47.92 32.46
N VAL A 852 57.25 46.89 31.87
CA VAL A 852 57.56 46.45 30.51
C VAL A 852 56.56 47.06 29.54
N ASP A 853 57.00 48.06 28.78
CA ASP A 853 56.15 48.87 27.89
C ASP A 853 55.71 48.12 26.61
N ASN A 854 56.50 47.14 26.15
CA ASN A 854 56.20 46.34 24.96
C ASN A 854 56.59 44.87 25.21
N TRP A 855 55.62 43.96 25.16
CA TRP A 855 55.83 42.55 25.46
C TRP A 855 56.37 41.76 24.27
N ASP A 856 56.08 42.16 23.04
CA ASP A 856 56.53 41.44 21.85
C ASP A 856 58.00 41.76 21.50
N GLU A 857 58.47 42.97 21.82
CA GLU A 857 59.85 43.44 21.60
C GLU A 857 60.40 44.18 22.82
N PHE A 858 60.51 43.52 23.96
CA PHE A 858 61.05 44.14 25.16
C PHE A 858 62.57 44.30 25.07
N ARG A 859 63.04 45.54 24.95
CA ARG A 859 64.47 45.88 24.85
C ARG A 859 65.05 46.21 26.21
N LEU A 860 66.17 45.59 26.57
CA LEU A 860 66.90 45.92 27.80
C LEU A 860 68.42 45.84 27.61
N LYS A 861 69.16 46.67 28.34
CA LYS A 861 70.63 46.66 28.38
C LYS A 861 71.11 45.80 29.54
N PRO A 862 71.69 44.62 29.31
CA PRO A 862 71.96 43.70 30.40
C PRO A 862 73.22 44.08 31.21
N GLY A 863 74.19 44.77 30.61
CA GLY A 863 75.49 45.03 31.24
C GLY A 863 76.14 43.73 31.71
N ARG A 864 76.62 43.66 32.96
CA ARG A 864 77.11 42.43 33.59
C ARG A 864 76.02 41.55 34.24
N ASN A 865 74.75 41.95 34.22
CA ASN A 865 73.67 41.15 34.82
C ASN A 865 73.21 40.04 33.86
N ASP A 866 73.28 38.80 34.32
CA ASP A 866 72.86 37.62 33.56
C ASP A 866 71.44 37.14 33.90
N LYS A 867 70.76 37.76 34.88
CA LYS A 867 69.42 37.37 35.32
C LYS A 867 68.48 38.55 35.43
N PHE A 868 67.22 38.33 35.05
CA PHE A 868 66.12 39.29 35.13
C PHE A 868 64.90 38.57 35.69
N THR A 869 64.27 39.15 36.70
CA THR A 869 63.03 38.61 37.27
C THR A 869 61.85 39.41 36.76
N PHE A 870 60.83 38.72 36.27
CA PHE A 870 59.58 39.29 35.75
C PHE A 870 58.40 38.89 36.64
N VAL A 871 57.40 39.74 36.80
CA VAL A 871 56.13 39.38 37.44
C VAL A 871 54.96 39.95 36.64
N ALA A 872 53.96 39.11 36.39
CA ALA A 872 52.74 39.49 35.71
C ALA A 872 51.68 39.85 36.76
N MET A 873 51.04 41.00 36.62
CA MET A 873 50.00 41.48 37.51
C MET A 873 48.77 41.88 36.69
N ASP A 874 47.59 41.72 37.30
CA ASP A 874 46.33 42.19 36.73
C ASP A 874 45.79 43.35 37.57
N SER A 875 46.03 44.57 37.11
CA SER A 875 45.63 45.78 37.82
C SER A 875 44.11 45.94 37.96
N SER A 876 43.32 45.21 37.15
CA SER A 876 41.86 45.17 37.25
C SER A 876 41.34 44.34 38.43
N GLY A 877 42.19 43.49 39.04
CA GLY A 877 41.81 42.56 40.11
C GLY A 877 40.90 41.41 39.64
N ALA A 878 40.72 41.23 38.33
CA ALA A 878 39.91 40.15 37.76
C ALA A 878 40.62 38.78 37.86
N ASN A 879 41.94 38.77 37.87
CA ASN A 879 42.81 37.59 37.97
C ASN A 879 43.73 37.68 39.19
N ILE A 880 44.31 36.54 39.58
CA ILE A 880 45.27 36.45 40.69
C ILE A 880 46.66 36.79 40.16
N ASP A 881 47.38 37.70 40.81
CA ASP A 881 48.75 38.06 40.43
C ASP A 881 49.69 36.85 40.34
N GLY A 882 50.64 36.93 39.41
CA GLY A 882 51.53 35.84 39.05
C GLY A 882 52.71 35.67 39.99
N ASP A 883 53.31 34.47 40.00
CA ASP A 883 54.57 34.25 40.70
C ASP A 883 55.75 34.88 39.91
N PRO A 884 56.81 35.36 40.57
CA PRO A 884 57.99 35.88 39.89
C PRO A 884 58.68 34.83 39.01
N TYR A 885 58.93 35.15 37.74
CA TYR A 885 59.64 34.35 36.76
C TYR A 885 61.07 34.86 36.58
N VAL A 886 62.07 34.03 36.90
CA VAL A 886 63.49 34.39 36.73
C VAL A 886 64.00 33.91 35.37
N PHE A 887 64.29 34.85 34.48
CA PHE A 887 64.98 34.62 33.22
C PHE A 887 66.49 34.72 33.42
N THR A 888 67.25 33.77 32.85
CA THR A 888 68.71 33.84 32.78
C THR A 888 69.10 34.07 31.33
N CYS A 889 69.68 35.23 31.03
CA CYS A 889 70.12 35.61 29.71
C CYS A 889 71.39 34.82 29.33
N PRO A 890 71.35 34.01 28.26
CA PRO A 890 72.54 33.32 27.77
C PRO A 890 73.62 34.30 27.30
N ILE A 891 74.90 33.98 27.53
CA ILE A 891 76.01 34.78 26.98
C ILE A 891 76.19 34.43 25.52
N LYS A 892 76.08 35.43 24.64
CA LYS A 892 76.36 35.29 23.21
C LYS A 892 77.60 36.11 22.86
N LEU A 893 78.53 35.47 22.16
CA LEU A 893 79.74 36.10 21.66
C LEU A 893 79.59 36.33 20.14
N ARG A 894 79.97 37.52 19.66
CA ARG A 894 79.94 37.88 18.24
C ARG A 894 81.25 38.55 17.82
N LYS A 895 81.72 38.21 16.61
CA LYS A 895 82.74 38.97 15.90
C LYS A 895 82.14 40.28 15.41
N ALA A 896 82.60 41.40 15.95
CA ALA A 896 82.11 42.73 15.62
C ALA A 896 82.71 43.24 14.29
N GLU A 897 84.04 43.20 14.16
CA GLU A 897 84.75 43.69 12.98
C GLU A 897 85.91 42.73 12.63
N GLU A 898 86.21 42.57 11.33
CA GLU A 898 87.42 41.92 10.85
C GLU A 898 88.07 42.81 9.79
N ALA A 899 89.32 43.20 10.01
CA ALA A 899 90.12 43.94 9.05
C ALA A 899 91.44 43.21 8.80
N THR A 900 92.03 43.39 7.62
CA THR A 900 93.40 42.96 7.34
C THR A 900 94.22 44.20 7.08
N ASP A 901 95.31 44.37 7.82
CA ASP A 901 96.17 45.52 7.66
C ASP A 901 97.05 45.42 6.38
N MET A 902 97.80 46.48 6.07
CA MET A 902 98.71 46.49 4.92
C MET A 902 99.88 45.49 5.04
N GLN A 903 100.06 44.87 6.20
CA GLN A 903 101.10 43.86 6.49
C GLN A 903 100.56 42.43 6.37
N GLY A 904 99.25 42.27 6.13
CA GLY A 904 98.59 40.98 5.98
C GLY A 904 98.10 40.36 7.30
N LEU A 905 98.18 41.08 8.42
CA LEU A 905 97.68 40.64 9.73
C LEU A 905 96.18 40.87 9.84
N LYS A 906 95.45 39.91 10.43
CA LYS A 906 94.02 40.00 10.70
C LYS A 906 93.76 40.58 12.08
N HIS A 907 93.00 41.66 12.09
CA HIS A 907 92.44 42.34 13.25
C HIS A 907 91.00 41.88 13.46
N ILE A 908 90.71 41.25 14.59
CA ILE A 908 89.43 40.63 14.88
C ILE A 908 88.87 41.24 16.16
N LYS A 909 87.83 42.06 16.04
CA LYS A 909 87.11 42.56 17.21
C LYS A 909 86.00 41.62 17.64
N VAL A 910 85.87 41.41 18.95
CA VAL A 910 84.84 40.56 19.53
C VAL A 910 84.12 41.25 20.68
N LYS A 911 82.81 41.06 20.72
CA LYS A 911 81.94 41.55 21.78
C LYS A 911 81.14 40.39 22.37
N SER A 912 80.89 40.45 23.68
CA SER A 912 79.98 39.56 24.42
C SER A 912 78.75 40.35 24.87
N LEU A 913 77.58 39.70 24.80
CA LEU A 913 76.34 40.24 25.35
C LEU A 913 75.58 39.11 26.07
N PRO A 914 75.26 39.23 27.37
CA PRO A 914 75.74 40.24 28.31
C PRO A 914 77.28 40.36 28.40
N GLU A 915 77.75 41.47 28.96
CA GLU A 915 79.18 41.73 29.15
C GLU A 915 79.82 40.64 30.02
N ALA A 916 80.87 40.02 29.50
CA ALA A 916 81.58 38.90 30.10
C ALA A 916 83.06 38.93 29.69
N ASP A 917 83.93 38.35 30.51
CA ASP A 917 85.37 38.33 30.27
C ASP A 917 85.70 37.39 29.09
N ILE A 918 86.44 37.85 28.07
CA ILE A 918 86.68 37.10 26.82
C ILE A 918 88.06 36.45 26.83
N TYR A 919 88.12 35.14 26.57
CA TYR A 919 89.34 34.35 26.46
C TYR A 919 89.50 33.77 25.05
N TYR A 920 90.73 33.67 24.55
CA TYR A 920 91.02 33.07 23.24
C TYR A 920 92.30 32.21 23.22
N THR A 921 92.40 31.32 22.22
CA THR A 921 93.57 30.48 21.94
C THR A 921 93.92 30.52 20.45
N THR A 922 95.22 30.49 20.14
CA THR A 922 95.75 30.58 18.77
C THR A 922 96.35 29.26 18.26
N ASP A 923 96.44 28.25 19.12
CA ASP A 923 97.01 26.93 18.85
C ASP A 923 95.96 25.86 18.51
N GLY A 924 94.68 26.23 18.51
CA GLY A 924 93.53 25.34 18.27
C GLY A 924 93.08 24.54 19.50
N SER A 925 93.66 24.77 20.68
CA SER A 925 93.16 24.20 21.95
C SER A 925 91.91 24.93 22.45
N SER A 926 91.04 24.27 23.23
CA SER A 926 89.80 24.91 23.69
C SER A 926 90.08 26.00 24.74
N PRO A 927 89.61 27.25 24.56
CA PRO A 927 89.83 28.35 25.51
C PRO A 927 89.06 28.17 26.84
N VAL A 928 88.16 27.17 26.93
CA VAL A 928 87.43 26.81 28.15
C VAL A 928 88.31 26.01 29.13
N THR A 929 89.20 25.16 28.62
CA THR A 929 89.94 24.17 29.43
C THR A 929 91.46 24.30 29.35
N SER A 930 91.99 25.03 28.36
CA SER A 930 93.43 25.12 28.12
C SER A 930 94.11 26.15 29.04
N ASP A 931 95.27 25.77 29.57
CA ASP A 931 96.20 26.67 30.27
C ASP A 931 96.91 27.65 29.30
N THR A 932 96.80 27.43 27.99
CA THR A 932 97.36 28.33 26.95
C THR A 932 96.44 29.47 26.55
N ARG A 933 95.25 29.58 27.17
CA ARG A 933 94.28 30.65 26.90
C ARG A 933 94.83 32.03 27.30
N VAL A 934 94.47 33.04 26.52
CA VAL A 934 94.81 34.44 26.77
C VAL A 934 93.54 35.22 27.08
N LEU A 935 93.54 36.02 28.15
CA LEU A 935 92.48 36.99 28.42
C LEU A 935 92.63 38.16 27.46
N LEU A 936 91.54 38.55 26.80
CA LEU A 936 91.54 39.69 25.90
C LEU A 936 91.56 41.01 26.70
N GLU A 937 92.72 41.67 26.73
CA GLU A 937 92.88 43.02 27.28
C GLU A 937 92.50 44.06 26.20
N GLY A 938 91.20 44.28 25.99
CA GLY A 938 90.66 45.19 24.97
C GLY A 938 89.45 44.60 24.24
N ASP A 939 89.17 45.07 23.03
CA ASP A 939 88.12 44.54 22.15
C ASP A 939 88.67 43.84 20.90
N GLU A 940 89.99 43.82 20.70
CA GLU A 940 90.63 43.43 19.44
C GLU A 940 91.72 42.35 19.61
N ILE A 941 91.63 41.29 18.80
CA ILE A 941 92.62 40.20 18.69
C ILE A 941 93.35 40.35 17.35
N ILE A 942 94.68 40.42 17.37
CA ILE A 942 95.52 40.53 16.16
C ILE A 942 96.23 39.19 15.90
N VAL A 943 96.05 38.61 14.71
CA VAL A 943 96.65 37.32 14.34
C VAL A 943 97.24 37.34 12.91
N ASP A 944 98.37 36.66 12.73
CA ASP A 944 98.95 36.40 11.41
C ASP A 944 98.27 35.18 10.76
N PRO A 945 97.55 35.32 9.62
CA PRO A 945 96.89 34.22 8.93
C PRO A 945 97.84 33.11 8.45
N ALA A 946 99.15 33.37 8.34
CA ALA A 946 100.15 32.35 8.02
C ALA A 946 100.50 31.45 9.21
N GLN A 947 100.29 31.94 10.45
CA GLN A 947 100.65 31.23 11.69
C GLN A 947 99.43 30.67 12.43
N VAL A 948 98.31 31.37 12.38
CA VAL A 948 97.08 31.01 13.10
C VAL A 948 95.99 30.67 12.09
N GLN A 949 95.75 29.37 11.91
CA GLN A 949 94.74 28.86 10.99
C GLN A 949 93.34 28.80 11.61
N LEU A 950 93.27 28.77 12.95
CA LEU A 950 92.03 28.66 13.70
C LEU A 950 92.16 29.44 15.00
N LEU A 951 91.27 30.40 15.19
CA LEU A 951 91.15 31.17 16.43
C LEU A 951 89.89 30.70 17.16
N LEU A 952 90.04 30.24 18.39
CA LEU A 952 88.91 29.83 19.23
C LEU A 952 88.73 30.85 20.36
N ILE A 953 87.53 31.41 20.51
CA ILE A 953 87.22 32.47 21.47
C ILE A 953 86.01 32.06 22.31
N VAL A 954 86.03 32.37 23.60
CA VAL A 954 84.90 32.14 24.51
C VAL A 954 84.74 33.30 25.48
N ALA A 955 83.51 33.66 25.82
CA ALA A 955 83.23 34.57 26.93
C ALA A 955 82.90 33.78 28.18
N GLN A 956 83.35 34.26 29.34
CA GLN A 956 83.11 33.67 30.64
C GLN A 956 82.52 34.71 31.59
N ASN A 957 81.46 34.32 32.31
CA ASN A 957 81.00 35.04 33.49
C ASN A 957 81.04 34.11 34.72
N ASP A 958 80.56 34.60 35.87
CA ASP A 958 80.56 33.89 37.15
C ASP A 958 79.83 32.52 37.14
N LYS A 959 79.05 32.19 36.10
CA LYS A 959 78.20 30.99 36.05
C LYS A 959 78.44 30.08 34.85
N GLY A 960 79.23 30.48 33.87
CA GLY A 960 79.50 29.63 32.72
C GLY A 960 80.21 30.31 31.56
N TYR A 961 80.33 29.55 30.48
CA TYR A 961 80.97 29.95 29.24
C TYR A 961 79.91 30.17 28.16
N SER A 962 80.16 31.12 27.25
CA SER A 962 79.45 31.19 25.98
C SER A 962 79.77 29.95 25.14
N ASN A 963 79.05 29.76 24.04
CA ASN A 963 79.54 28.89 22.98
C ASN A 963 80.92 29.37 22.51
N VAL A 964 81.80 28.43 22.17
CA VAL A 964 83.12 28.75 21.59
C VAL A 964 82.88 29.29 20.18
N LEU A 965 83.27 30.54 19.94
CA LEU A 965 83.31 31.13 18.62
C LEU A 965 84.58 30.67 17.92
N GLU A 966 84.41 29.85 16.89
CA GLU A 966 85.49 29.44 16.02
C GLU A 966 85.60 30.41 14.85
N ILE A 967 86.74 31.09 14.74
CA ILE A 967 87.06 31.93 13.59
C ILE A 967 88.13 31.21 12.78
N ASN A 968 87.69 30.57 11.70
CA ASN A 968 88.57 30.04 10.69
C ASN A 968 89.11 31.21 9.87
N THR A 969 90.43 31.31 9.72
CA THR A 969 91.03 32.39 8.94
C THR A 969 90.93 32.15 7.42
N LYS A 970 90.28 31.06 6.94
CA LYS A 970 89.97 30.72 5.53
C LYS A 970 88.57 31.18 5.03
N MET A 971 88.40 31.39 3.71
CA MET A 971 87.19 31.94 3.03
C MET A 971 85.98 30.97 2.89
N GLY A 972 84.73 31.51 2.89
CA GLY A 972 83.43 30.78 2.94
C GLY A 972 82.76 30.35 1.59
N LEU A 973 81.56 29.73 1.70
CA LEU A 973 80.82 29.00 0.63
C LEU A 973 80.25 29.91 -0.48
N VAL A 974 80.58 29.60 -1.74
CA VAL A 974 80.18 30.37 -2.93
C VAL A 974 79.44 29.44 -3.90
N ILE A 975 78.17 29.71 -4.21
CA ILE A 975 77.45 29.05 -5.30
C ILE A 975 77.97 29.60 -6.63
N ASN A 976 78.41 28.71 -7.50
CA ASN A 976 78.83 29.08 -8.84
C ASN A 976 77.57 29.35 -9.70
N PRO A 977 77.36 30.60 -10.19
CA PRO A 977 76.17 30.94 -10.94
C PRO A 977 76.00 30.18 -12.26
N ALA A 978 77.07 29.59 -12.80
CA ALA A 978 77.08 28.90 -14.08
C ALA A 978 76.92 27.38 -14.00
N LYS A 979 76.92 26.79 -12.79
CA LYS A 979 76.79 25.34 -12.59
C LYS A 979 75.39 24.94 -12.15
N PRO A 980 74.89 23.75 -12.53
CA PRO A 980 73.58 23.28 -12.09
C PRO A 980 73.54 23.10 -10.57
N VAL A 981 72.37 23.31 -10.00
CA VAL A 981 72.12 23.20 -8.56
C VAL A 981 71.06 22.14 -8.30
N LYS A 982 71.31 21.24 -7.36
CA LYS A 982 70.30 20.34 -6.83
C LYS A 982 69.92 20.79 -5.43
N TYR A 983 68.63 21.03 -5.22
CA TYR A 983 68.07 21.46 -3.93
C TYR A 983 67.26 20.32 -3.30
N GLN A 984 67.70 19.89 -2.11
CA GLN A 984 67.12 18.82 -1.31
C GLN A 984 66.75 19.34 0.09
N PRO A 985 65.63 20.07 0.20
CA PRO A 985 65.16 20.60 1.47
C PRO A 985 64.87 19.52 2.51
N ARG A 986 65.04 19.83 3.79
CA ARG A 986 64.48 19.00 4.87
C ARG A 986 62.95 19.12 4.89
N SER A 987 62.27 18.17 5.54
CA SER A 987 60.80 18.04 5.51
C SER A 987 59.99 19.28 5.90
N ASN A 988 60.55 20.17 6.72
CA ASN A 988 59.92 21.44 7.10
C ASN A 988 60.01 22.52 6.01
N ASN A 989 60.91 22.35 5.04
CA ASN A 989 61.20 23.29 3.95
C ASN A 989 60.63 22.86 2.58
N PHE A 990 59.85 21.78 2.53
CA PHE A 990 59.16 21.36 1.31
C PHE A 990 58.20 22.42 0.80
N VAL A 991 58.16 22.60 -0.53
CA VAL A 991 57.20 23.50 -1.18
C VAL A 991 55.87 22.75 -1.30
N ARG A 992 54.82 23.24 -0.63
CA ARG A 992 53.51 22.59 -0.55
C ARG A 992 52.44 23.39 -1.29
N PHE A 993 51.43 22.71 -1.80
CA PHE A 993 50.23 23.31 -2.42
C PHE A 993 48.97 22.54 -2.00
N SER A 994 47.89 23.26 -1.74
CA SER A 994 46.65 22.71 -1.16
C SER A 994 45.50 22.55 -2.15
N ASP A 995 45.59 23.21 -3.30
CA ASP A 995 44.57 23.21 -4.34
C ASP A 995 45.21 23.35 -5.74
N LYS A 996 44.36 23.18 -6.76
CA LYS A 996 44.77 23.21 -8.17
C LYS A 996 45.34 24.58 -8.58
N VAL A 997 44.88 25.68 -7.99
CA VAL A 997 45.37 27.04 -8.28
C VAL A 997 46.77 27.24 -7.70
N ALA A 998 46.99 26.87 -6.44
CA ALA A 998 48.28 26.92 -5.78
C ALA A 998 49.32 26.01 -6.49
N TYR A 999 48.88 24.85 -6.97
CA TYR A 999 49.72 23.96 -7.78
C TYR A 999 50.21 24.64 -9.06
N TYR A 1000 49.32 25.23 -9.87
CA TYR A 1000 49.73 25.91 -11.10
C TYR A 1000 50.61 27.14 -10.82
N TYR A 1001 50.40 27.83 -9.71
CA TYR A 1001 51.23 28.96 -9.30
C TYR A 1001 52.68 28.54 -9.00
N GLU A 1002 52.89 27.45 -8.25
CA GLU A 1002 54.25 26.93 -7.98
C GLU A 1002 54.91 26.35 -9.22
N ILE A 1003 54.14 25.69 -10.09
CA ILE A 1003 54.64 25.24 -11.40
C ILE A 1003 55.11 26.43 -12.25
N GLN A 1004 54.39 27.56 -12.23
CA GLN A 1004 54.78 28.75 -12.98
C GLN A 1004 56.09 29.35 -12.46
N LYS A 1005 56.31 29.36 -11.14
CA LYS A 1005 57.59 29.79 -10.54
C LYS A 1005 58.75 28.89 -10.99
N LEU A 1006 58.57 27.57 -10.94
CA LEU A 1006 59.59 26.61 -11.40
C LEU A 1006 59.91 26.79 -12.89
N LYS A 1007 58.88 27.04 -13.71
CA LYS A 1007 59.02 27.32 -15.14
C LYS A 1007 59.79 28.62 -15.41
N SER A 1008 59.53 29.67 -14.62
CA SER A 1008 60.24 30.95 -14.74
C SER A 1008 61.71 30.88 -14.32
N SER A 1009 62.07 29.91 -13.48
CA SER A 1009 63.42 29.71 -12.97
C SER A 1009 64.11 28.48 -13.55
N ASN A 1010 63.71 28.02 -14.75
CA ASN A 1010 64.31 26.86 -15.45
C ASN A 1010 64.57 25.64 -14.54
N ALA A 1011 63.64 25.37 -13.62
CA ALA A 1011 63.80 24.37 -12.58
C ALA A 1011 62.94 23.15 -12.89
N LYS A 1012 63.48 21.95 -12.71
CA LYS A 1012 62.75 20.70 -12.88
C LYS A 1012 62.53 20.02 -11.53
N PRO A 1013 61.29 19.64 -11.18
CA PRO A 1013 61.04 18.85 -9.99
C PRO A 1013 61.61 17.43 -10.18
N VAL A 1014 62.43 16.98 -9.25
CA VAL A 1014 63.04 15.64 -9.24
C VAL A 1014 62.18 14.65 -8.47
N LYS A 1015 61.51 15.11 -7.40
CA LYS A 1015 60.59 14.27 -6.61
C LYS A 1015 59.38 15.08 -6.16
N ILE A 1016 58.18 14.60 -6.50
CA ILE A 1016 56.89 15.24 -6.22
C ILE A 1016 55.88 14.23 -5.67
N TYR A 1017 55.04 14.71 -4.75
CA TYR A 1017 53.89 13.99 -4.21
C TYR A 1017 52.61 14.75 -4.57
N LEU A 1018 51.63 14.06 -5.15
CA LEU A 1018 50.35 14.60 -5.61
C LEU A 1018 49.20 13.78 -5.01
N ASP A 1019 48.13 14.44 -4.59
CA ASP A 1019 46.87 13.85 -4.16
C ASP A 1019 45.72 14.53 -4.92
N ILE A 1020 44.94 13.75 -5.67
CA ILE A 1020 43.86 14.21 -6.53
C ILE A 1020 42.54 13.55 -6.09
N ARG A 1021 41.53 14.35 -5.75
CA ARG A 1021 40.24 13.88 -5.23
C ARG A 1021 39.06 14.48 -5.99
N GLY A 1022 38.08 13.66 -6.37
CA GLY A 1022 36.85 14.11 -7.03
C GLY A 1022 35.84 14.76 -6.08
N ASN A 1023 34.92 15.58 -6.62
CA ASN A 1023 33.85 16.22 -5.86
C ASN A 1023 32.68 15.25 -5.53
N GLN A 1024 31.73 15.70 -4.70
CA GLN A 1024 30.75 14.91 -3.91
C GLN A 1024 29.99 13.76 -4.62
N ASP A 1025 29.85 13.74 -5.94
CA ASP A 1025 29.23 12.63 -6.69
C ASP A 1025 30.22 11.53 -7.15
N SER A 1026 31.54 11.76 -7.09
CA SER A 1026 32.58 10.80 -7.46
C SER A 1026 33.45 10.41 -6.26
N LYS A 1027 33.21 9.23 -5.67
CA LYS A 1027 33.99 8.68 -4.54
C LYS A 1027 35.39 8.18 -4.94
N ARG A 1028 36.13 8.92 -5.78
CA ARG A 1028 37.42 8.52 -6.33
C ARG A 1028 38.52 9.47 -5.86
N GLU A 1029 39.58 8.88 -5.32
CA GLU A 1029 40.79 9.57 -4.88
C GLU A 1029 42.03 8.82 -5.40
N MET A 1030 43.10 9.57 -5.69
CA MET A 1030 44.36 9.00 -6.16
C MET A 1030 45.55 9.81 -5.65
N THR A 1031 46.51 9.11 -5.06
CA THR A 1031 47.81 9.65 -4.69
C THR A 1031 48.88 9.16 -5.67
N VAL A 1032 49.70 10.09 -6.18
CA VAL A 1032 50.78 9.81 -7.14
C VAL A 1032 52.11 10.34 -6.59
N ILE A 1033 53.14 9.50 -6.60
CA ILE A 1033 54.52 9.89 -6.26
C ILE A 1033 55.36 9.70 -7.52
N LEU A 1034 55.99 10.78 -7.99
CA LEU A 1034 56.89 10.75 -9.14
C LEU A 1034 58.30 11.11 -8.68
N SER A 1035 59.28 10.34 -9.15
CA SER A 1035 60.69 10.58 -8.88
C SER A 1035 61.50 10.29 -10.14
N GLU A 1036 62.20 11.29 -10.66
CA GLU A 1036 63.02 11.18 -11.85
C GLU A 1036 64.35 11.93 -11.64
N GLY A 1037 65.47 11.22 -11.73
CA GLY A 1037 66.78 11.74 -11.32
C GLY A 1037 67.24 12.98 -12.10
N GLU A 1038 66.91 13.06 -13.39
CA GLU A 1038 67.26 14.21 -14.25
C GLU A 1038 66.24 15.37 -14.15
N GLY A 1039 65.16 15.19 -13.38
CA GLY A 1039 64.07 16.15 -13.25
C GLY A 1039 62.96 15.93 -14.28
N ILE A 1040 61.72 16.02 -13.83
CA ILE A 1040 60.50 15.82 -14.61
C ILE A 1040 60.22 17.08 -15.43
N ASP A 1041 59.84 16.91 -16.69
CA ASP A 1041 59.42 18.01 -17.55
C ASP A 1041 58.13 18.66 -17.03
N ILE A 1042 58.11 19.99 -16.95
CA ILE A 1042 56.99 20.74 -16.36
C ILE A 1042 55.71 20.61 -17.21
N ASP A 1043 55.83 20.67 -18.54
CA ASP A 1043 54.67 20.65 -19.42
C ASP A 1043 54.05 19.23 -19.44
N LEU A 1044 54.90 18.20 -19.35
CA LEU A 1044 54.45 16.82 -19.15
C LEU A 1044 53.74 16.65 -17.79
N LEU A 1045 54.27 17.25 -16.73
CA LEU A 1045 53.66 17.19 -15.39
C LEU A 1045 52.30 17.91 -15.32
N GLN A 1046 52.15 19.04 -16.02
CA GLN A 1046 50.85 19.74 -16.14
C GLN A 1046 49.81 18.88 -16.86
N ASN A 1047 50.18 18.33 -18.03
CA ASN A 1047 49.29 17.45 -18.81
C ASN A 1047 48.90 16.19 -18.03
N LEU A 1048 49.83 15.62 -17.25
CA LEU A 1048 49.55 14.45 -16.43
C LEU A 1048 48.47 14.75 -15.38
N VAL A 1049 48.56 15.86 -14.64
CA VAL A 1049 47.55 16.22 -13.63
C VAL A 1049 46.17 16.43 -14.27
N GLU A 1050 46.13 17.02 -15.45
CA GLU A 1050 44.89 17.27 -16.19
C GLU A 1050 44.24 15.97 -16.71
N ASN A 1051 45.04 15.06 -17.26
CA ASN A 1051 44.59 13.73 -17.69
C ASN A 1051 44.17 12.85 -16.51
N LEU A 1052 44.90 12.88 -15.38
CA LEU A 1052 44.53 12.13 -14.19
C LEU A 1052 43.19 12.61 -13.61
N SER A 1053 42.97 13.93 -13.60
CA SER A 1053 41.70 14.52 -13.15
C SER A 1053 40.54 14.12 -14.07
N THR A 1054 40.72 14.19 -15.40
CA THR A 1054 39.63 14.02 -16.36
C THR A 1054 39.38 12.58 -16.81
N GLU A 1055 40.41 11.74 -16.96
CA GLU A 1055 40.25 10.37 -17.46
C GLU A 1055 40.11 9.33 -16.35
N ILE A 1056 40.85 9.49 -15.25
CA ILE A 1056 40.87 8.53 -14.13
C ILE A 1056 39.84 8.91 -13.05
N ILE A 1057 39.98 10.11 -12.49
CA ILE A 1057 39.04 10.61 -11.48
C ILE A 1057 37.68 10.92 -12.11
N ARG A 1058 37.66 11.26 -13.42
CA ARG A 1058 36.47 11.64 -14.20
C ARG A 1058 35.78 12.91 -13.68
N ASP A 1059 36.57 13.82 -13.14
CA ASP A 1059 36.11 15.12 -12.67
C ASP A 1059 37.13 16.20 -13.08
N SER A 1060 36.72 17.10 -13.98
CA SER A 1060 37.56 18.21 -14.43
C SER A 1060 37.82 19.25 -13.34
N GLN A 1061 36.98 19.27 -12.29
CA GLN A 1061 37.07 20.13 -11.11
C GLN A 1061 37.66 19.39 -9.90
N ALA A 1062 38.35 18.27 -10.10
CA ALA A 1062 39.01 17.53 -9.02
C ALA A 1062 39.97 18.43 -8.22
N GLN A 1063 39.94 18.26 -6.90
CA GLN A 1063 40.86 18.94 -5.98
C GLN A 1063 42.26 18.32 -6.10
N VAL A 1064 43.30 19.16 -6.18
CA VAL A 1064 44.70 18.73 -6.31
C VAL A 1064 45.52 19.32 -5.16
N SER A 1065 46.20 18.49 -4.37
CA SER A 1065 47.11 18.94 -3.30
C SER A 1065 48.42 18.15 -3.32
N GLY A 1066 49.50 18.64 -2.71
CA GLY A 1066 50.79 17.98 -2.80
C GLY A 1066 52.00 18.79 -2.36
N ARG A 1067 53.21 18.28 -2.70
CA ARG A 1067 54.49 18.91 -2.37
C ARG A 1067 55.65 18.52 -3.30
N PHE A 1068 56.61 19.43 -3.47
CA PHE A 1068 57.90 19.18 -4.11
C PHE A 1068 58.98 18.92 -3.06
N GLU A 1069 59.64 17.76 -3.13
CA GLU A 1069 60.65 17.33 -2.16
C GLU A 1069 62.09 17.50 -2.67
N THR A 1070 62.31 17.50 -3.98
CA THR A 1070 63.63 17.74 -4.58
C THR A 1070 63.47 18.45 -5.91
N MET A 1071 64.34 19.42 -6.17
CA MET A 1071 64.31 20.24 -7.38
C MET A 1071 65.72 20.38 -7.94
N ARG A 1072 65.83 20.45 -9.26
CA ARG A 1072 67.09 20.68 -9.97
C ARG A 1072 66.97 21.94 -10.82
N PHE A 1073 67.99 22.77 -10.75
CA PHE A 1073 68.12 24.01 -11.49
C PHE A 1073 69.28 23.85 -12.47
N GLU A 1074 69.09 24.31 -13.71
CA GLU A 1074 70.12 24.22 -14.75
C GLU A 1074 71.35 25.09 -14.40
N THR A 1075 71.16 26.20 -13.67
CA THR A 1075 72.25 27.05 -13.19
C THR A 1075 72.06 27.55 -11.77
N GLY A 1076 73.16 27.94 -11.11
CA GLY A 1076 73.12 28.56 -9.80
C GLY A 1076 72.45 29.94 -9.81
N LYS A 1077 72.45 30.61 -10.95
CA LYS A 1077 71.68 31.85 -11.14
C LYS A 1077 70.17 31.59 -11.07
N ASP A 1078 69.70 30.54 -11.73
CA ASP A 1078 68.29 30.14 -11.73
C ASP A 1078 67.81 29.78 -10.31
N PHE A 1079 68.65 29.09 -9.53
CA PHE A 1079 68.36 28.78 -8.13
C PHE A 1079 68.25 30.04 -7.26
N LEU A 1080 69.15 31.00 -7.44
CA LEU A 1080 69.11 32.28 -6.70
C LEU A 1080 67.89 33.13 -7.07
N GLU A 1081 67.47 33.12 -8.32
CA GLU A 1081 66.24 33.81 -8.75
C GLU A 1081 65.00 33.13 -8.17
N TRP A 1082 64.97 31.80 -8.15
CA TRP A 1082 63.89 31.04 -7.51
C TRP A 1082 63.82 31.32 -6.01
N LEU A 1083 64.96 31.38 -5.29
CA LEU A 1083 64.97 31.74 -3.86
C LEU A 1083 64.36 33.11 -3.60
N LYS A 1084 64.55 34.08 -4.49
CA LYS A 1084 63.88 35.40 -4.41
C LYS A 1084 62.37 35.29 -4.61
N LEU A 1085 61.90 34.50 -5.57
CA LEU A 1085 60.47 34.23 -5.78
C LEU A 1085 59.83 33.50 -4.58
N GLN A 1086 60.65 32.81 -3.79
CA GLN A 1086 60.26 32.14 -2.54
C GLN A 1086 60.52 32.99 -1.28
N ASN A 1087 61.02 34.22 -1.41
CA ASN A 1087 61.44 35.07 -0.29
C ASN A 1087 62.43 34.41 0.70
N LYS A 1088 63.43 33.65 0.21
CA LYS A 1088 64.47 32.98 1.01
C LYS A 1088 65.89 33.46 0.67
N LYS A 1089 66.84 33.34 1.60
CA LYS A 1089 68.27 33.66 1.40
C LYS A 1089 69.13 32.40 1.19
N ILE A 1090 70.36 32.58 0.70
CA ILE A 1090 71.29 31.47 0.40
C ILE A 1090 71.81 30.80 1.68
N GLU A 1091 71.95 31.56 2.77
CA GLU A 1091 72.38 31.03 4.07
C GLU A 1091 71.35 30.05 4.65
N ASP A 1092 70.06 30.26 4.34
CA ASP A 1092 68.94 29.41 4.78
C ASP A 1092 68.97 28.02 4.13
N CYS A 1093 69.79 27.84 3.09
CA CYS A 1093 69.90 26.59 2.32
C CYS A 1093 71.20 25.83 2.63
N SER A 1094 71.91 26.20 3.71
CA SER A 1094 73.18 25.58 4.10
C SER A 1094 73.01 24.08 4.38
N GLY A 1095 73.73 23.25 3.62
CA GLY A 1095 73.63 21.79 3.70
C GLY A 1095 72.41 21.16 3.02
N GLU A 1096 71.59 21.95 2.32
CA GLU A 1096 70.45 21.48 1.51
C GLU A 1096 70.71 21.60 -0.01
N VAL A 1097 71.88 22.11 -0.39
CA VAL A 1097 72.26 22.45 -1.77
C VAL A 1097 73.50 21.67 -2.19
N GLU A 1098 73.42 21.05 -3.35
CA GLU A 1098 74.52 20.29 -3.96
C GLU A 1098 74.83 20.89 -5.34
N GLN A 1099 76.09 21.26 -5.58
CA GLN A 1099 76.64 21.61 -6.90
C GLN A 1099 77.77 20.64 -7.25
N PRO A 1100 77.83 20.14 -8.49
CA PRO A 1100 78.92 19.29 -8.96
C PRO A 1100 80.25 20.05 -9.15
#